data_AF-A0A9P5Y712-F1
#
_entry.id   AF-A0A9P5Y712-F1
#
_cell.length_a   1.000
_cell.length_b   1.000
_cell.length_c   1.000
_cell.angle_alpha   90.00
_cell.angle_beta   90.00
_cell.angle_gamma   90.00
#
_symmetry.space_group_name_H-M   'P 1'
#
loop_
_entity.id
_entity.type
_entity.pdbx_description
1 polymer ?
#
loop_
_entity_poly.entity_id
_entity_poly.type
_entity_poly.pdbx_seq_one_letter_code
_entity_poly.pdbx_strand_id
1 'polypeptide(L)'
;MRRSLDAYTAPVLLVADTGHYEKSDLPPPNRSDHSLMQTQIEFKSSAENDPFIDPGPESQSSNQKYPFENTDVEAIYIRGQIAGYAGITLYLSFRTHLFTVFVSGQYCRFIRWDRRGAVVTRRIDYTKEPKVLFAFYHRFAQLTRTERGLDPTVTNIDQNSEEASSAKRCFSRYSEDMRHCDGKVGVEPESGVELNPVLLKMTVVFEGVERFFIIPSPRFYLSCLSPFSRSTRRSLAYDPTAKGKDLPELLFMKDYWREDSNHTAPEATIYKLLEQKGVKEHIAEMDVGGDIPGLKTRWQENTFGDFSLFPNSKTSNYSALQGHRIFLKTIAMDLTTFLKARWLVTCIADGMEAAQEAFSQARVLHRDISVGNIMIILKDNDERRGVLIDWDHCIILKDKQSPSQMLRTGTWQFMSAHLLQGINHSHSALDDRESAYWVLLYMALRFLKNSLSPHHLSQTILQLFDKSFEENDGRMFGGTTKADHLEHNTRFRDIQFDIPQLVDMFNELANELSARYLSPPSESDLELHRLVIKGEDPQLINVTPAGKYYAAHQYLSDKMWFIKTLRKHAEKIPLPSPQTSPSNGSKRTYDYHHNYTINNPARGRGVASERHYQSANSTSRLDGLAGGLRPLSGTSLKRGVDDEPGDDGERKRMEKAS
;
A
#
# COMPACT_ATOMS: atom_id res chain seq x y z
N MET A 1 0.59 -25.73 9.01
CA MET A 1 -0.23 -26.01 7.80
C MET A 1 0.14 -24.98 6.74
N ARG A 2 1.18 -25.24 5.94
CA ARG A 2 1.45 -24.55 4.68
C ARG A 2 1.16 -25.58 3.59
N ARG A 3 -0.05 -25.55 3.03
CA ARG A 3 -0.31 -26.12 1.70
C ARG A 3 -0.24 -24.93 0.76
N SER A 4 0.57 -25.07 -0.28
CA SER A 4 0.71 -24.12 -1.38
C SER A 4 -0.68 -23.75 -1.89
N LEU A 5 -1.10 -22.51 -1.62
CA LEU A 5 -2.16 -21.86 -2.34
C LEU A 5 -1.57 -21.48 -3.69
N ASP A 6 -2.15 -22.01 -4.78
CA ASP A 6 -1.79 -21.57 -6.14
C ASP A 6 -1.82 -20.04 -6.16
N ALA A 7 -0.70 -19.39 -6.49
CA ALA A 7 -0.51 -17.93 -6.40
C ALA A 7 -1.50 -17.09 -7.25
N TYR A 8 -2.31 -17.77 -8.07
CA TYR A 8 -3.34 -17.21 -8.93
C TYR A 8 -4.76 -17.37 -8.38
N THR A 9 -4.95 -18.13 -7.30
CA THR A 9 -6.25 -18.38 -6.69
C THR A 9 -6.40 -17.60 -5.38
N ALA A 10 -7.56 -16.96 -5.20
CA ALA A 10 -7.91 -16.34 -3.94
C ALA A 10 -7.86 -17.39 -2.80
N PRO A 11 -7.48 -17.03 -1.57
CA PRO A 11 -7.55 -17.92 -0.41
C PRO A 11 -8.86 -18.69 -0.38
N VAL A 12 -8.86 -19.92 0.16
CA VAL A 12 -10.07 -20.75 0.38
C VAL A 12 -11.19 -19.99 1.13
N LEU A 13 -10.83 -18.89 1.81
CA LEU A 13 -11.74 -17.99 2.54
C LEU A 13 -12.44 -16.93 1.66
N LEU A 14 -12.12 -16.83 0.36
CA LEU A 14 -12.70 -15.88 -0.59
C LEU A 14 -13.42 -16.63 -1.72
N VAL A 15 -14.41 -17.45 -1.34
CA VAL A 15 -15.26 -18.17 -2.28
C VAL A 15 -16.65 -17.60 -2.14
N ALA A 16 -17.09 -16.84 -3.14
CA ALA A 16 -18.48 -16.39 -3.19
C ALA A 16 -19.41 -17.60 -3.34
N ASP A 17 -20.60 -17.53 -2.74
CA ASP A 17 -21.57 -18.63 -2.84
C ASP A 17 -21.96 -18.93 -4.30
N THR A 18 -21.99 -17.92 -5.16
CA THR A 18 -22.18 -18.09 -6.60
C THR A 18 -21.37 -17.07 -7.40
N GLY A 19 -20.50 -17.56 -8.29
CA GLY A 19 -19.79 -16.75 -9.28
C GLY A 19 -20.41 -16.87 -10.67
N HIS A 20 -20.59 -15.74 -11.37
CA HIS A 20 -21.06 -15.71 -12.76
C HIS A 20 -19.89 -15.39 -13.69
N TYR A 21 -19.77 -16.19 -14.75
CA TYR A 21 -18.66 -16.14 -15.70
C TYR A 21 -19.19 -16.05 -17.13
N GLU A 22 -18.36 -15.52 -18.04
CA GLU A 22 -18.56 -15.79 -19.45
C GLU A 22 -18.34 -17.27 -19.73
N LYS A 23 -19.06 -17.82 -20.71
CA LYS A 23 -19.00 -19.27 -21.00
C LYS A 23 -17.58 -19.73 -21.37
N SER A 24 -16.78 -18.87 -22.02
CA SER A 24 -15.39 -19.12 -22.36
C SER A 24 -14.43 -19.09 -21.17
N ASP A 25 -14.85 -18.46 -20.08
CA ASP A 25 -14.00 -18.07 -18.95
C ASP A 25 -14.37 -18.84 -17.67
N LEU A 26 -15.09 -19.97 -17.83
CA LEU A 26 -15.53 -20.80 -16.70
C LEU A 26 -14.30 -21.41 -15.99
N PRO A 27 -14.13 -21.17 -14.67
CA PRO A 27 -13.09 -21.83 -13.92
C PRO A 27 -13.39 -23.33 -13.78
N PRO A 28 -12.39 -24.16 -13.42
CA PRO A 28 -12.62 -25.54 -13.04
C PRO A 28 -13.69 -25.67 -11.94
N PRO A 29 -14.44 -26.79 -11.90
CA PRO A 29 -15.45 -27.01 -10.87
C PRO A 29 -14.91 -26.80 -9.45
N ASN A 30 -15.74 -26.21 -8.57
CA ASN A 30 -15.40 -25.91 -7.17
C ASN A 30 -14.22 -24.94 -6.98
N ARG A 31 -13.90 -24.11 -7.98
CA ARG A 31 -12.95 -22.99 -7.86
C ARG A 31 -13.63 -21.67 -8.22
N SER A 32 -13.33 -20.63 -7.44
CA SER A 32 -13.67 -19.25 -7.79
C SER A 32 -12.45 -18.56 -8.41
N ASP A 33 -12.65 -17.93 -9.56
CA ASP A 33 -11.64 -17.07 -10.20
C ASP A 33 -12.14 -15.62 -10.27
N HIS A 34 -11.66 -14.77 -9.36
CA HIS A 34 -12.03 -13.36 -9.30
C HIS A 34 -11.41 -12.51 -10.42
N SER A 35 -10.45 -13.04 -11.20
CA SER A 35 -9.89 -12.36 -12.37
C SER A 35 -10.80 -12.45 -13.60
N LEU A 36 -11.67 -13.47 -13.65
CA LEU A 36 -12.60 -13.73 -14.76
C LEU A 36 -14.08 -13.49 -14.41
N MET A 37 -14.41 -13.45 -13.12
CA MET A 37 -15.76 -13.28 -12.61
C MET A 37 -16.42 -11.97 -13.10
N GLN A 38 -17.65 -12.07 -13.59
CA GLN A 38 -18.45 -10.95 -14.11
C GLN A 38 -19.33 -10.30 -13.03
N THR A 39 -19.94 -11.12 -12.18
CA THR A 39 -20.76 -10.74 -11.03
C THR A 39 -20.86 -11.93 -10.07
N GLN A 40 -21.39 -11.72 -8.87
CA GLN A 40 -21.56 -12.75 -7.85
C GLN A 40 -22.86 -12.57 -7.06
N ILE A 41 -23.29 -13.67 -6.45
CA ILE A 41 -24.36 -13.68 -5.44
C ILE A 41 -23.77 -14.19 -4.14
N GLU A 42 -24.08 -13.48 -3.05
CA GLU A 42 -23.83 -13.97 -1.70
C GLU A 42 -25.16 -14.23 -1.00
N PHE A 43 -25.29 -15.38 -0.33
CA PHE A 43 -26.50 -15.81 0.36
C PHE A 43 -26.31 -15.84 1.88
N LYS A 44 -27.30 -15.34 2.60
CA LYS A 44 -27.48 -15.52 4.04
C LYS A 44 -28.90 -15.99 4.31
N SER A 45 -29.05 -16.95 5.21
CA SER A 45 -30.33 -17.61 5.48
C SER A 45 -31.31 -16.74 6.26
N SER A 46 -30.82 -15.94 7.22
CA SER A 46 -31.65 -15.05 8.04
C SER A 46 -31.69 -13.64 7.46
N ALA A 47 -32.89 -13.04 7.41
CA ALA A 47 -33.08 -11.64 7.03
C ALA A 47 -32.42 -10.64 8.00
N GLU A 48 -32.15 -11.06 9.24
CA GLU A 48 -31.47 -10.25 10.27
C GLU A 48 -29.98 -10.05 9.96
N ASN A 49 -29.41 -10.90 9.11
CA ASN A 49 -28.02 -10.84 8.67
C ASN A 49 -27.78 -9.77 7.57
N ASP A 50 -28.73 -8.86 7.35
CA ASP A 50 -28.57 -7.75 6.41
C ASP A 50 -27.51 -6.76 6.93
N PRO A 51 -26.41 -6.53 6.17
CA PRO A 51 -25.35 -5.61 6.58
C PRO A 51 -25.75 -4.13 6.50
N PHE A 52 -26.93 -3.82 5.94
CA PHE A 52 -27.39 -2.45 5.71
C PHE A 52 -28.79 -2.21 6.29
N ILE A 53 -29.03 -0.98 6.72
CA ILE A 53 -30.32 -0.52 7.25
C ILE A 53 -30.94 0.46 6.25
N ASP A 54 -32.19 0.21 5.87
CA ASP A 54 -32.93 1.12 4.99
C ASP A 54 -33.42 2.35 5.76
N PRO A 55 -33.48 3.53 5.10
CA PRO A 55 -34.09 4.70 5.72
C PRO A 55 -35.58 4.44 5.99
N GLY A 56 -36.02 4.76 7.22
CA GLY A 56 -37.42 4.70 7.60
C GLY A 56 -38.30 5.73 6.86
N PRO A 57 -39.63 5.68 7.05
CA PRO A 57 -40.56 6.59 6.41
C PRO A 57 -40.30 8.07 6.76
N GLU A 58 -39.88 8.35 8.01
CA GLU A 58 -39.66 9.71 8.52
C GLU A 58 -38.31 10.32 8.10
N SER A 59 -37.32 9.49 7.74
CA SER A 59 -36.01 9.97 7.27
C SER A 59 -36.00 10.32 5.77
N GLN A 60 -37.17 10.33 5.13
CA GLN A 60 -37.36 10.80 3.75
C GLN A 60 -37.35 12.34 3.64
N SER A 61 -37.56 13.06 4.75
CA SER A 61 -37.53 14.52 4.81
C SER A 61 -36.34 15.03 5.64
N SER A 62 -35.27 15.43 4.94
CA SER A 62 -34.12 16.23 5.44
C SER A 62 -33.17 15.58 6.48
N ASN A 63 -31.87 15.53 6.15
CA ASN A 63 -30.68 15.53 7.03
C ASN A 63 -30.60 14.63 8.28
N GLN A 64 -31.56 13.73 8.54
CA GLN A 64 -31.52 12.85 9.69
C GLN A 64 -30.52 11.72 9.43
N LYS A 65 -29.47 11.67 10.25
CA LYS A 65 -28.51 10.56 10.26
C LYS A 65 -29.25 9.28 10.63
N TYR A 66 -29.49 8.40 9.66
CA TYR A 66 -29.87 7.01 9.93
C TYR A 66 -28.60 6.13 9.87
N PRO A 67 -28.52 5.07 10.70
CA PRO A 67 -27.35 4.20 10.73
C PRO A 67 -27.36 3.29 9.50
N PHE A 68 -26.91 3.78 8.34
CA PHE A 68 -26.89 3.00 7.09
C PHE A 68 -26.19 1.64 7.23
N GLU A 69 -25.09 1.60 7.98
CA GLU A 69 -24.38 0.37 8.30
C GLU A 69 -24.98 -0.29 9.53
N ASN A 70 -25.36 -1.57 9.39
CA ASN A 70 -25.74 -2.36 10.55
C ASN A 70 -24.49 -2.64 11.42
N THR A 71 -24.58 -2.27 12.69
CA THR A 71 -23.50 -2.37 13.68
C THR A 71 -23.51 -3.68 14.46
N ASP A 72 -24.45 -4.59 14.19
CA ASP A 72 -24.42 -5.94 14.73
C ASP A 72 -23.15 -6.66 14.29
N VAL A 73 -22.57 -7.46 15.18
CA VAL A 73 -21.27 -8.12 14.97
C VAL A 73 -21.28 -8.99 13.70
N GLU A 74 -22.31 -9.81 13.52
CA GLU A 74 -22.47 -10.64 12.32
C GLU A 74 -22.63 -9.80 11.05
N ALA A 75 -23.40 -8.71 11.12
CA ALA A 75 -23.60 -7.80 10.00
C ALA A 75 -22.30 -7.08 9.59
N ILE A 76 -21.43 -6.73 10.56
CA ILE A 76 -20.09 -6.20 10.31
C ILE A 76 -19.23 -7.25 9.60
N TYR A 77 -19.22 -8.50 10.07
CA TYR A 77 -18.46 -9.58 9.42
C TYR A 77 -18.92 -9.82 7.97
N ILE A 78 -20.23 -9.87 7.74
CA ILE A 78 -20.82 -10.04 6.41
C ILE A 78 -20.47 -8.87 5.50
N ARG A 79 -20.55 -7.63 6.00
CA ARG A 79 -20.16 -6.43 5.25
C ARG A 79 -18.69 -6.49 4.85
N GLY A 80 -17.80 -6.91 5.76
CA GLY A 80 -16.39 -7.15 5.48
C GLY A 80 -16.16 -8.23 4.42
N GLN A 81 -16.93 -9.32 4.46
CA GLN A 81 -16.87 -10.41 3.50
C GLN A 81 -17.26 -9.95 2.08
N ILE A 82 -18.43 -9.34 1.91
CA ILE A 82 -18.91 -8.89 0.58
C ILE A 82 -18.02 -7.77 0.00
N ALA A 83 -17.49 -6.89 0.86
CA ALA A 83 -16.52 -5.88 0.46
C ALA A 83 -15.21 -6.53 0.03
N GLY A 84 -14.73 -7.55 0.75
CA GLY A 84 -13.56 -8.35 0.41
C GLY A 84 -13.63 -8.97 -0.98
N TYR A 85 -14.79 -9.57 -1.32
CA TYR A 85 -15.03 -10.14 -2.64
C TYR A 85 -15.06 -9.08 -3.74
N ALA A 86 -15.69 -7.93 -3.48
CA ALA A 86 -15.70 -6.81 -4.42
C ALA A 86 -14.27 -6.27 -4.63
N GLY A 87 -13.49 -6.11 -3.56
CA GLY A 87 -12.12 -5.61 -3.60
C GLY A 87 -11.20 -6.47 -4.44
N ILE A 88 -11.19 -7.78 -4.20
CA ILE A 88 -10.37 -8.71 -4.99
C ILE A 88 -10.81 -8.75 -6.45
N THR A 89 -12.11 -8.78 -6.74
CA THR A 89 -12.62 -8.81 -8.11
C THR A 89 -12.23 -7.54 -8.86
N LEU A 90 -12.48 -6.37 -8.26
CA LEU A 90 -12.08 -5.08 -8.85
C LEU A 90 -10.56 -5.01 -9.06
N TYR A 91 -9.76 -5.64 -8.19
CA TYR A 91 -8.29 -5.64 -8.28
C TYR A 91 -7.79 -6.55 -9.41
N LEU A 92 -8.26 -7.79 -9.48
CA LEU A 92 -7.73 -8.79 -10.42
C LEU A 92 -8.21 -8.60 -11.86
N SER A 93 -9.41 -8.04 -12.08
CA SER A 93 -10.05 -8.03 -13.41
C SER A 93 -10.11 -6.67 -14.12
N PHE A 94 -9.23 -5.72 -13.75
CA PHE A 94 -9.20 -4.32 -14.26
C PHE A 94 -10.59 -3.72 -14.51
N ARG A 95 -11.18 -3.13 -13.46
CA ARG A 95 -12.56 -2.61 -13.51
C ARG A 95 -12.68 -1.17 -13.04
N THR A 96 -13.63 -0.46 -13.65
CA THR A 96 -14.16 0.83 -13.17
C THR A 96 -15.18 0.63 -12.05
N HIS A 97 -16.00 -0.42 -12.15
CA HIS A 97 -17.03 -0.76 -11.18
C HIS A 97 -17.43 -2.25 -11.27
N LEU A 98 -18.19 -2.71 -10.28
CA LEU A 98 -18.71 -4.08 -10.19
C LEU A 98 -20.14 -4.08 -9.67
N PHE A 99 -21.01 -4.88 -10.27
CA PHE A 99 -22.33 -5.16 -9.72
C PHE A 99 -22.32 -6.51 -8.99
N THR A 100 -22.94 -6.59 -7.83
CA THR A 100 -23.13 -7.84 -7.07
C THR A 100 -24.55 -7.93 -6.52
N VAL A 101 -25.01 -9.15 -6.25
CA VAL A 101 -26.31 -9.40 -5.60
C VAL A 101 -26.07 -9.94 -4.19
N PHE A 102 -26.79 -9.43 -3.21
CA PHE A 102 -26.79 -9.94 -1.86
C PHE A 102 -28.19 -10.43 -1.51
N VAL A 103 -28.32 -11.66 -1.02
CA VAL A 103 -29.60 -12.29 -0.65
C VAL A 103 -29.56 -12.62 0.84
N SER A 104 -30.58 -12.20 1.58
CA SER A 104 -30.72 -12.37 3.02
C SER A 104 -32.15 -12.79 3.36
N GLY A 105 -32.34 -14.09 3.61
CA GLY A 105 -33.67 -14.71 3.75
C GLY A 105 -34.55 -14.46 2.52
N GLN A 106 -35.68 -13.80 2.71
CA GLN A 106 -36.64 -13.44 1.65
C GLN A 106 -36.30 -12.13 0.91
N TYR A 107 -35.21 -11.45 1.30
CA TYR A 107 -34.85 -10.15 0.74
C TYR A 107 -33.61 -10.23 -0.15
N CYS A 108 -33.52 -9.36 -1.15
CA CYS A 108 -32.31 -9.14 -1.93
C CYS A 108 -31.95 -7.65 -2.03
N ARG A 109 -30.67 -7.39 -2.27
CA ARG A 109 -30.12 -6.07 -2.60
C ARG A 109 -29.21 -6.18 -3.82
N PHE A 110 -29.26 -5.17 -4.68
CA PHE A 110 -28.25 -4.96 -5.71
C PHE A 110 -27.24 -3.95 -5.21
N ILE A 111 -25.96 -4.25 -5.41
CA ILE A 111 -24.86 -3.40 -4.98
C ILE A 111 -23.99 -3.06 -6.18
N ARG A 112 -23.74 -1.78 -6.39
CA ARG A 112 -22.75 -1.27 -7.34
C ARG A 112 -21.54 -0.74 -6.58
N TRP A 113 -20.40 -1.38 -6.76
CA TRP A 113 -19.11 -1.00 -6.18
C TRP A 113 -18.30 -0.22 -7.20
N ASP A 114 -17.63 0.85 -6.79
CA ASP A 114 -16.45 1.36 -7.48
C ASP A 114 -15.35 1.72 -6.48
N ARG A 115 -14.25 2.30 -6.97
CA ARG A 115 -13.08 2.61 -6.15
C ARG A 115 -13.30 3.74 -5.14
N ARG A 116 -14.40 4.49 -5.24
CA ARG A 116 -14.73 5.59 -4.33
C ARG A 116 -15.84 5.23 -3.34
N GLY A 117 -16.76 4.35 -3.72
CA GLY A 117 -17.84 3.94 -2.82
C GLY A 117 -18.72 2.82 -3.37
N ALA A 118 -19.75 2.49 -2.60
CA ALA A 118 -20.79 1.56 -3.00
C ALA A 118 -22.16 2.25 -3.04
N VAL A 119 -23.02 1.83 -3.96
CA VAL A 119 -24.44 2.19 -3.99
C VAL A 119 -25.22 0.91 -3.75
N VAL A 120 -26.09 0.92 -2.76
CA VAL A 120 -26.88 -0.24 -2.32
C VAL A 120 -28.35 0.10 -2.47
N THR A 121 -29.13 -0.77 -3.13
CA THR A 121 -30.58 -0.60 -3.19
C THR A 121 -31.21 -0.81 -1.83
N ARG A 122 -32.43 -0.27 -1.62
CA ARG A 122 -33.28 -0.75 -0.52
C ARG A 122 -33.48 -2.27 -0.63
N ARG A 123 -33.79 -2.92 0.49
CA ARG A 123 -34.11 -4.35 0.49
C ARG A 123 -35.39 -4.59 -0.31
N ILE A 124 -35.38 -5.59 -1.17
CA ILE A 124 -36.53 -5.96 -1.99
C ILE A 124 -36.95 -7.37 -1.59
N ASP A 125 -38.22 -7.55 -1.25
CA ASP A 125 -38.78 -8.88 -0.98
C ASP A 125 -38.96 -9.63 -2.30
N TYR A 126 -37.94 -10.39 -2.71
CA TYR A 126 -37.95 -11.10 -3.99
C TYR A 126 -38.93 -12.27 -4.02
N THR A 127 -39.49 -12.67 -2.86
CA THR A 127 -40.56 -13.68 -2.81
C THR A 127 -41.91 -13.09 -3.23
N LYS A 128 -42.10 -11.78 -3.06
CA LYS A 128 -43.26 -11.03 -3.55
C LYS A 128 -43.03 -10.45 -4.94
N GLU A 129 -41.80 -10.03 -5.23
CA GLU A 129 -41.40 -9.40 -6.50
C GLU A 129 -40.29 -10.18 -7.22
N PRO A 130 -40.49 -11.46 -7.56
CA PRO A 130 -39.41 -12.31 -8.11
C PRO A 130 -38.86 -11.80 -9.45
N LYS A 131 -39.69 -11.08 -10.21
CA LYS A 131 -39.30 -10.46 -11.49
C LYS A 131 -38.10 -9.53 -11.38
N VAL A 132 -37.80 -8.99 -10.20
CA VAL A 132 -36.70 -8.06 -10.01
C VAL A 132 -35.32 -8.70 -10.26
N LEU A 133 -35.12 -9.94 -9.79
CA LEU A 133 -33.87 -10.68 -10.00
C LEU A 133 -33.70 -11.03 -11.49
N PHE A 134 -34.78 -11.51 -12.13
CA PHE A 134 -34.78 -11.78 -13.57
C PHE A 134 -34.51 -10.52 -14.39
N ALA A 135 -35.13 -9.39 -14.05
CA ALA A 135 -34.92 -8.12 -14.73
C ALA A 135 -33.46 -7.64 -14.60
N PHE A 136 -32.86 -7.80 -13.41
CA PHE A 136 -31.44 -7.48 -13.21
C PHE A 136 -30.55 -8.31 -14.12
N TYR A 137 -30.65 -9.65 -14.09
CA TYR A 137 -29.79 -10.52 -14.89
C TYR A 137 -30.04 -10.39 -16.40
N HIS A 138 -31.30 -10.21 -16.81
CA HIS A 138 -31.64 -9.96 -18.19
C HIS A 138 -30.99 -8.67 -18.71
N ARG A 139 -31.06 -7.58 -17.94
CA ARG A 139 -30.40 -6.31 -18.30
C ARG A 139 -28.88 -6.44 -18.24
N PHE A 140 -28.34 -7.06 -17.20
CA PHE A 140 -26.89 -7.28 -17.03
C PHE A 140 -26.30 -8.07 -18.20
N ALA A 141 -26.98 -9.11 -18.67
CA ALA A 141 -26.56 -9.90 -19.82
C ALA A 141 -26.51 -9.07 -21.13
N GLN A 142 -27.33 -8.03 -21.25
CA GLN A 142 -27.35 -7.13 -22.42
C GLN A 142 -26.27 -6.04 -22.35
N LEU A 143 -25.69 -5.78 -21.18
CA LEU A 143 -24.63 -4.80 -21.04
C LEU A 143 -23.37 -5.26 -21.78
N THR A 144 -22.72 -4.32 -22.46
CA THR A 144 -21.36 -4.49 -22.99
C THR A 144 -20.36 -4.71 -21.86
N ARG A 145 -19.16 -5.23 -22.19
CA ARG A 145 -18.07 -5.41 -21.21
C ARG A 145 -17.77 -4.13 -20.43
N THR A 146 -17.71 -2.98 -21.12
CA THR A 146 -17.45 -1.68 -20.50
C THR A 146 -18.60 -1.21 -19.61
N GLU A 147 -19.86 -1.43 -20.01
CA GLU A 147 -21.03 -1.12 -19.17
C GLU A 147 -21.14 -2.04 -17.95
N ARG A 148 -20.59 -3.26 -18.00
CA ARG A 148 -20.39 -4.12 -16.82
C ARG A 148 -19.18 -3.72 -15.96
N GLY A 149 -18.48 -2.67 -16.36
CA GLY A 149 -17.38 -2.07 -15.63
C GLY A 149 -15.99 -2.58 -15.98
N LEU A 150 -15.81 -3.44 -16.99
CA LEU A 150 -14.47 -3.84 -17.45
C LEU A 150 -13.77 -2.67 -18.13
N ASP A 151 -12.48 -2.54 -17.86
CA ASP A 151 -11.64 -1.55 -18.50
C ASP A 151 -11.45 -1.87 -20.01
N PRO A 152 -11.90 -0.99 -20.93
CA PRO A 152 -11.81 -1.24 -22.37
C PRO A 152 -10.37 -1.26 -22.90
N THR A 153 -9.42 -0.71 -22.13
CA THR A 153 -8.01 -0.65 -22.53
C THR A 153 -7.24 -1.94 -22.25
N VAL A 154 -7.83 -2.89 -21.50
CA VAL A 154 -7.19 -4.17 -21.15
C VAL A 154 -7.96 -5.31 -21.78
N THR A 155 -7.27 -6.13 -22.56
CA THR A 155 -7.85 -7.24 -23.32
C THR A 155 -7.01 -8.51 -23.19
N ASN A 156 -7.61 -9.65 -23.47
CA ASN A 156 -6.89 -10.91 -23.54
C ASN A 156 -5.97 -10.93 -24.77
N ILE A 157 -4.81 -11.55 -24.64
CA ILE A 157 -3.92 -11.88 -25.76
C ILE A 157 -3.89 -13.40 -25.94
N ASP A 158 -3.72 -13.86 -27.18
CA ASP A 158 -3.41 -15.25 -27.46
C ASP A 158 -2.08 -15.61 -26.79
N GLN A 159 -2.13 -16.52 -25.82
CA GLN A 159 -0.98 -16.92 -25.02
C GLN A 159 0.10 -17.65 -25.84
N ASN A 160 -0.23 -18.07 -27.06
CA ASN A 160 0.66 -18.73 -28.01
C ASN A 160 1.18 -17.80 -29.12
N SER A 161 0.77 -16.52 -29.12
CA SER A 161 1.29 -15.52 -30.07
C SER A 161 2.81 -15.32 -29.93
N GLU A 162 3.45 -14.82 -30.99
CA GLU A 162 4.88 -14.49 -30.96
C GLU A 162 5.17 -13.41 -29.91
N GLU A 163 4.28 -12.43 -29.78
CA GLU A 163 4.43 -11.33 -28.82
C GLU A 163 4.28 -11.82 -27.39
N ALA A 164 3.31 -12.71 -27.10
CA ALA A 164 3.19 -13.33 -25.78
C ALA A 164 4.41 -14.18 -25.44
N SER A 165 4.93 -14.93 -26.42
CA SER A 165 6.14 -15.73 -26.26
C SER A 165 7.38 -14.87 -26.00
N SER A 166 7.50 -13.73 -26.69
CA SER A 166 8.59 -12.77 -26.50
C SER A 166 8.51 -12.11 -25.13
N ALA A 167 7.32 -11.64 -24.72
CA ALA A 167 7.10 -11.09 -23.40
C ALA A 167 7.46 -12.09 -22.29
N LYS A 168 7.03 -13.35 -22.39
CA LYS A 168 7.40 -14.42 -21.44
C LYS A 168 8.92 -14.57 -21.33
N ARG A 169 9.63 -14.64 -22.46
CA ARG A 169 11.10 -14.72 -22.47
C ARG A 169 11.75 -13.52 -21.78
N CYS A 170 11.30 -12.31 -22.07
CA CYS A 170 11.81 -11.09 -21.45
C CYS A 170 11.56 -11.08 -19.93
N PHE A 171 10.35 -11.43 -19.48
CA PHE A 171 10.03 -11.51 -18.05
C PHE A 171 10.83 -12.60 -17.33
N SER A 172 11.02 -13.77 -17.96
CA SER A 172 11.85 -14.85 -17.41
C SER A 172 13.30 -14.40 -17.25
N ARG A 173 13.90 -13.80 -18.29
CA ARG A 173 15.27 -13.27 -18.24
C ARG A 173 15.43 -12.23 -17.15
N TYR A 174 14.51 -11.25 -17.06
CA TYR A 174 14.55 -10.25 -16.00
C TYR A 174 14.45 -10.88 -14.60
N SER A 175 13.59 -11.89 -14.42
CA SER A 175 13.48 -12.61 -13.16
C SER A 175 14.76 -13.38 -12.80
N GLU A 176 15.57 -13.77 -13.78
CA GLU A 176 16.87 -14.42 -13.58
C GLU A 176 17.96 -13.38 -13.28
N ASP A 177 18.01 -12.27 -14.01
CA ASP A 177 18.96 -11.17 -13.79
C ASP A 177 18.79 -10.56 -12.39
N MET A 178 17.54 -10.44 -11.92
CA MET A 178 17.23 -10.04 -10.55
C MET A 178 17.53 -11.16 -9.54
N ARG A 179 17.37 -12.45 -9.88
CA ARG A 179 17.78 -13.58 -9.02
C ARG A 179 19.29 -13.59 -8.72
N HIS A 180 20.12 -13.11 -9.66
CA HIS A 180 21.56 -12.94 -9.43
C HIS A 180 21.89 -11.74 -8.53
N CYS A 181 20.93 -10.84 -8.28
CA CYS A 181 21.05 -9.69 -7.38
C CYS A 181 20.24 -9.85 -6.08
N ASP A 182 19.24 -10.74 -6.06
CA ASP A 182 18.33 -11.09 -4.96
C ASP A 182 19.00 -12.03 -3.94
N GLY A 183 20.28 -11.78 -3.63
CA GLY A 183 20.93 -12.34 -2.45
C GLY A 183 20.30 -11.84 -1.15
N LYS A 184 18.99 -12.03 -0.95
CA LYS A 184 18.41 -12.07 0.40
C LYS A 184 19.12 -13.20 1.11
N VAL A 185 19.88 -12.87 2.16
CA VAL A 185 20.45 -13.89 3.04
C VAL A 185 19.30 -14.71 3.62
N GLY A 186 19.19 -15.98 3.22
CA GLY A 186 18.35 -16.97 3.90
C GLY A 186 16.90 -17.13 3.45
N VAL A 187 16.46 -16.48 2.36
CA VAL A 187 15.17 -16.83 1.73
C VAL A 187 15.46 -17.36 0.34
N GLU A 188 15.51 -18.69 0.22
CA GLU A 188 15.31 -19.32 -1.08
C GLU A 188 14.01 -18.74 -1.66
N PRO A 189 14.03 -18.14 -2.87
CA PRO A 189 12.78 -17.89 -3.58
C PRO A 189 12.05 -19.22 -3.60
N GLU A 190 10.76 -19.26 -3.24
CA GLU A 190 9.99 -20.51 -3.24
C GLU A 190 10.22 -21.22 -4.58
N SER A 191 11.07 -22.23 -4.51
CA SER A 191 11.57 -22.98 -5.63
C SER A 191 10.42 -23.86 -6.08
N GLY A 192 9.64 -23.36 -7.04
CA GLY A 192 8.50 -24.10 -7.56
C GLY A 192 7.43 -23.31 -8.32
N VAL A 193 7.41 -21.98 -8.31
CA VAL A 193 6.42 -21.25 -9.12
C VAL A 193 6.97 -21.07 -10.54
N GLU A 194 6.60 -21.97 -11.45
CA GLU A 194 6.67 -21.69 -12.88
C GLU A 194 5.97 -20.34 -13.15
N LEU A 195 6.76 -19.32 -13.48
CA LEU A 195 6.26 -18.01 -13.90
C LEU A 195 5.79 -18.13 -15.35
N ASN A 196 4.68 -18.83 -15.57
CA ASN A 196 3.92 -18.70 -16.81
C ASN A 196 2.65 -17.87 -16.50
N PRO A 197 2.79 -16.57 -16.20
CA PRO A 197 1.62 -15.73 -15.94
C PRO A 197 0.75 -15.67 -17.19
N VAL A 198 -0.57 -15.71 -16.99
CA VAL A 198 -1.51 -15.31 -18.05
C VAL A 198 -1.17 -13.87 -18.42
N LEU A 199 -0.95 -13.63 -19.71
CA LEU A 199 -0.64 -12.30 -20.22
C LEU A 199 -1.89 -11.58 -20.69
N LEU A 200 -1.87 -10.25 -20.60
CA LEU A 200 -2.91 -9.35 -21.07
C LEU A 200 -2.30 -8.31 -22.00
N LYS A 201 -3.08 -7.82 -22.96
CA LYS A 201 -2.74 -6.68 -23.81
C LYS A 201 -3.37 -5.42 -23.24
N MET A 202 -2.54 -4.42 -22.96
CA MET A 202 -2.96 -3.10 -22.48
C MET A 202 -2.70 -2.05 -23.56
N THR A 203 -3.75 -1.41 -24.07
CA THR A 203 -3.66 -0.34 -25.08
C THR A 203 -3.90 1.01 -24.43
N VAL A 204 -2.99 1.95 -24.61
CA VAL A 204 -3.09 3.31 -24.06
C VAL A 204 -2.95 4.34 -25.17
N VAL A 205 -3.65 5.46 -25.02
CA VAL A 205 -3.55 6.61 -25.93
C VAL A 205 -3.11 7.81 -25.11
N PHE A 206 -1.87 8.26 -25.35
CA PHE A 206 -1.31 9.41 -24.68
C PHE A 206 -0.77 10.39 -25.72
N GLU A 207 -1.07 11.68 -25.54
CA GLU A 207 -0.66 12.73 -26.49
C GLU A 207 -1.06 12.44 -27.95
N GLY A 208 -2.20 11.75 -28.15
CA GLY A 208 -2.70 11.36 -29.48
C GLY A 208 -2.02 10.14 -30.08
N VAL A 209 -1.07 9.51 -29.39
CA VAL A 209 -0.35 8.33 -29.87
C VAL A 209 -0.89 7.08 -29.17
N GLU A 210 -1.41 6.13 -29.95
CA GLU A 210 -1.81 4.82 -29.46
C GLU A 210 -0.57 3.90 -29.37
N ARG A 211 -0.38 3.27 -28.21
CA ARG A 211 0.62 2.22 -27.98
C ARG A 211 -0.02 1.08 -27.22
N PHE A 212 0.51 -0.13 -27.39
CA PHE A 212 0.09 -1.27 -26.58
C PHE A 212 1.28 -1.96 -25.95
N PHE A 213 1.02 -2.51 -24.77
CA PHE A 213 1.98 -3.24 -23.96
C PHE A 213 1.42 -4.60 -23.60
N ILE A 214 2.32 -5.56 -23.36
CA ILE A 214 1.96 -6.88 -22.84
C ILE A 214 2.34 -6.91 -21.37
N ILE A 215 1.38 -7.24 -20.52
CA ILE A 215 1.55 -7.24 -19.06
C ILE A 215 1.13 -8.60 -18.48
N PRO A 216 1.70 -9.03 -17.35
CA PRO A 216 1.16 -10.16 -16.62
C PRO A 216 -0.20 -9.80 -15.99
N SER A 217 -1.09 -10.78 -15.91
CA SER A 217 -2.33 -10.67 -15.13
C SER A 217 -2.01 -10.37 -13.65
N PRO A 218 -2.80 -9.51 -12.98
CA PRO A 218 -2.55 -9.15 -11.59
C PRO A 218 -2.55 -10.36 -10.67
N ARG A 219 -1.76 -10.28 -9.59
CA ARG A 219 -1.72 -11.31 -8.54
C ARG A 219 -2.45 -10.86 -7.30
N PHE A 220 -2.97 -11.82 -6.56
CA PHE A 220 -3.63 -11.54 -5.29
C PHE A 220 -2.62 -11.07 -4.23
N TYR A 221 -2.96 -9.97 -3.56
CA TYR A 221 -2.31 -9.54 -2.32
C TYR A 221 -3.38 -9.22 -1.27
N LEU A 222 -3.12 -9.51 0.00
CA LEU A 222 -4.08 -9.25 1.10
C LEU A 222 -4.48 -7.76 1.19
N SER A 223 -3.62 -6.85 0.76
CA SER A 223 -3.90 -5.41 0.71
C SER A 223 -5.00 -5.02 -0.30
N CYS A 224 -5.38 -5.93 -1.20
CA CYS A 224 -6.38 -5.71 -2.24
C CYS A 224 -7.82 -6.03 -1.80
N LEU A 225 -8.03 -6.41 -0.53
CA LEU A 225 -9.36 -6.74 -0.01
C LEU A 225 -10.31 -5.54 0.06
N SER A 226 -9.79 -4.32 0.20
CA SER A 226 -10.66 -3.14 0.17
C SER A 226 -11.12 -2.84 -1.27
N PRO A 227 -12.44 -2.71 -1.52
CA PRO A 227 -12.94 -2.20 -2.80
C PRO A 227 -12.58 -0.73 -2.99
N PHE A 228 -12.46 0.03 -1.90
CA PHE A 228 -12.17 1.45 -1.90
C PHE A 228 -10.68 1.69 -1.68
N SER A 229 -10.02 2.33 -2.63
CA SER A 229 -8.63 2.82 -2.53
C SER A 229 -8.17 3.37 -3.87
N ARG A 230 -6.93 3.89 -3.90
CA ARG A 230 -6.18 4.16 -5.13
C ARG A 230 -5.88 2.88 -5.93
N SER A 231 -5.99 1.69 -5.32
CA SER A 231 -5.80 0.38 -5.95
C SER A 231 -4.56 0.32 -6.85
N THR A 232 -3.39 0.62 -6.30
CA THR A 232 -2.12 0.63 -7.05
C THR A 232 -1.72 -0.78 -7.48
N ARG A 233 -1.52 -0.96 -8.78
CA ARG A 233 -0.92 -2.13 -9.41
C ARG A 233 0.45 -1.76 -9.96
N ARG A 234 1.40 -2.67 -9.76
CA ARG A 234 2.79 -2.52 -10.20
C ARG A 234 3.22 -3.82 -10.85
N SER A 235 3.72 -3.76 -12.07
CA SER A 235 4.28 -4.92 -12.76
C SER A 235 5.25 -4.51 -13.85
N LEU A 236 5.95 -5.48 -14.43
CA LEU A 236 6.63 -5.26 -15.70
C LEU A 236 5.62 -5.13 -16.84
N ALA A 237 6.04 -4.46 -17.90
CA ALA A 237 5.36 -4.34 -19.17
C ALA A 237 6.38 -4.57 -20.29
N TYR A 238 6.01 -5.40 -21.27
CA TYR A 238 6.78 -5.59 -22.49
C TYR A 238 6.24 -4.69 -23.58
N ASP A 239 7.12 -3.97 -24.28
CA ASP A 239 6.80 -3.18 -25.46
C ASP A 239 7.27 -3.93 -26.74
N PRO A 240 6.33 -4.52 -27.51
CA PRO A 240 6.69 -5.20 -28.76
C PRO A 240 7.31 -4.28 -29.81
N THR A 241 7.06 -2.97 -29.72
CA THR A 241 7.55 -1.99 -30.70
C THR A 241 9.01 -1.59 -30.47
N ALA A 242 9.59 -1.95 -29.33
CA ALA A 242 10.99 -1.70 -29.00
C ALA A 242 11.95 -2.72 -29.65
N LYS A 243 11.45 -3.88 -30.10
CA LYS A 243 12.25 -4.95 -30.71
C LYS A 243 13.05 -4.42 -31.90
N GLY A 244 14.37 -4.55 -31.85
CA GLY A 244 15.29 -4.10 -32.89
C GLY A 244 15.53 -2.58 -32.95
N LYS A 245 15.11 -1.83 -31.92
CA LYS A 245 15.40 -0.40 -31.74
C LYS A 245 16.31 -0.19 -30.54
N ASP A 246 16.90 0.98 -30.44
CA ASP A 246 17.65 1.44 -29.26
C ASP A 246 16.69 1.93 -28.15
N LEU A 247 15.73 1.07 -27.79
CA LEU A 247 14.71 1.31 -26.78
C LEU A 247 14.61 0.10 -25.86
N PRO A 248 14.34 0.29 -24.56
CA PRO A 248 14.17 -0.83 -23.64
C PRO A 248 12.90 -1.63 -23.99
N GLU A 249 13.05 -2.95 -24.15
CA GLU A 249 11.93 -3.86 -24.39
C GLU A 249 11.04 -4.07 -23.16
N LEU A 250 11.59 -3.86 -21.96
CA LEU A 250 10.89 -3.97 -20.69
C LEU A 250 10.79 -2.60 -20.03
N LEU A 251 9.60 -2.31 -19.53
CA LEU A 251 9.27 -1.12 -18.76
C LEU A 251 8.66 -1.55 -17.42
N PHE A 252 8.73 -0.66 -16.43
CA PHE A 252 7.96 -0.79 -15.20
C PHE A 252 6.63 -0.04 -15.35
N MET A 253 5.51 -0.74 -15.17
CA MET A 253 4.18 -0.15 -15.19
C MET A 253 3.68 0.11 -13.77
N LYS A 254 3.12 1.31 -13.57
CA LYS A 254 2.29 1.68 -12.43
C LYS A 254 0.89 2.04 -12.93
N ASP A 255 -0.14 1.37 -12.44
CA ASP A 255 -1.57 1.63 -12.71
C ASP A 255 -2.27 1.91 -11.38
N TYR A 256 -3.02 3.02 -11.28
CA TYR A 256 -3.72 3.38 -10.06
C TYR A 256 -4.83 4.39 -10.32
N TRP A 257 -5.61 4.67 -9.28
CA TRP A 257 -6.68 5.65 -9.27
C TRP A 257 -6.22 6.88 -8.50
N ARG A 258 -6.02 8.00 -9.20
CA ARG A 258 -5.70 9.29 -8.57
C ARG A 258 -6.97 10.04 -8.21
N GLU A 259 -6.88 10.94 -7.23
CA GLU A 259 -7.97 11.87 -6.97
C GLU A 259 -8.06 12.89 -8.11
N ASP A 260 -9.27 13.13 -8.61
CA ASP A 260 -9.55 14.12 -9.65
C ASP A 260 -9.87 15.48 -9.02
N SER A 261 -8.85 16.15 -8.51
CA SER A 261 -8.96 17.45 -7.86
C SER A 261 -8.02 18.49 -8.48
N ASN A 262 -8.41 19.77 -8.37
CA ASN A 262 -7.57 20.90 -8.80
C ASN A 262 -6.31 21.08 -7.93
N HIS A 263 -6.21 20.38 -6.79
CA HIS A 263 -5.10 20.49 -5.84
C HIS A 263 -4.02 19.42 -6.06
N THR A 264 -4.30 18.41 -6.88
CA THR A 264 -3.42 17.27 -7.14
C THR A 264 -3.00 17.27 -8.61
N ALA A 265 -1.70 17.37 -8.87
CA ALA A 265 -1.17 17.21 -10.22
C ALA A 265 -1.06 15.70 -10.55
N PRO A 266 -1.39 15.27 -11.79
CA PRO A 266 -1.13 13.90 -12.20
C PRO A 266 0.37 13.59 -12.17
N GLU A 267 0.76 12.45 -11.64
CA GLU A 267 2.18 12.07 -11.47
C GLU A 267 2.96 12.07 -12.80
N ALA A 268 2.35 11.64 -13.91
CA ALA A 268 2.97 11.76 -15.23
C ALA A 268 3.31 13.21 -15.63
N THR A 269 2.53 14.19 -15.16
CA THR A 269 2.82 15.62 -15.39
C THR A 269 4.00 16.09 -14.55
N ILE A 270 4.18 15.51 -13.36
CA ILE A 270 5.32 15.80 -12.49
C ILE A 270 6.62 15.28 -13.10
N TYR A 271 6.64 14.06 -13.62
CA TYR A 271 7.80 13.55 -14.35
C TYR A 271 8.19 14.47 -15.52
N LYS A 272 7.21 14.92 -16.33
CA LYS A 272 7.46 15.87 -17.43
C LYS A 272 7.99 17.22 -16.93
N LEU A 273 7.43 17.74 -15.85
CA LEU A 273 7.89 19.00 -15.24
C LEU A 273 9.33 18.89 -14.75
N LEU A 274 9.68 17.81 -14.05
CA LEU A 274 11.02 17.57 -13.53
C LEU A 274 12.03 17.46 -14.67
N GLU A 275 11.68 16.72 -15.73
CA GLU A 275 12.52 16.63 -16.92
C GLU A 275 12.73 17.99 -17.60
N GLN A 276 11.68 18.77 -17.79
CA GLN A 276 11.74 20.13 -18.34
C GLN A 276 12.60 21.08 -17.50
N LYS A 277 12.65 20.86 -16.18
CA LYS A 277 13.49 21.62 -15.25
C LYS A 277 14.91 21.08 -15.13
N GLY A 278 15.26 20.03 -15.87
CA GLY A 278 16.60 19.42 -15.84
C GLY A 278 16.86 18.54 -14.61
N VAL A 279 15.83 18.20 -13.84
CA VAL A 279 15.94 17.30 -12.68
C VAL A 279 15.82 15.86 -13.17
N LYS A 280 16.96 15.20 -13.41
CA LYS A 280 17.02 13.85 -13.98
C LYS A 280 17.79 12.86 -13.12
N GLU A 281 18.80 13.33 -12.38
CA GLU A 281 19.61 12.47 -11.52
C GLU A 281 18.77 11.87 -10.39
N HIS A 282 18.92 10.57 -10.16
CA HIS A 282 18.22 9.83 -9.10
C HIS A 282 16.69 9.90 -9.17
N ILE A 283 16.11 10.19 -10.33
CA ILE A 283 14.67 10.11 -10.61
C ILE A 283 14.42 9.03 -11.65
N ALA A 284 13.34 8.26 -11.48
CA ALA A 284 12.99 7.27 -12.49
C ALA A 284 12.61 7.94 -13.81
N GLU A 285 13.13 7.40 -14.91
CA GLU A 285 12.84 7.90 -16.25
C GLU A 285 11.47 7.39 -16.70
N MET A 286 10.57 8.32 -16.99
CA MET A 286 9.26 8.01 -17.56
C MET A 286 9.36 7.86 -19.07
N ASP A 287 8.84 6.76 -19.62
CA ASP A 287 8.65 6.60 -21.05
C ASP A 287 7.37 7.30 -21.51
N VAL A 288 6.24 6.93 -20.88
CA VAL A 288 4.92 7.42 -21.24
C VAL A 288 3.96 7.28 -20.05
N GLY A 289 3.02 8.21 -19.91
CA GLY A 289 1.99 8.11 -18.88
C GLY A 289 0.97 9.24 -18.93
N GLY A 290 -0.14 9.04 -18.22
CA GLY A 290 -1.26 9.97 -18.18
C GLY A 290 -2.53 9.35 -17.63
N ASP A 291 -3.59 10.16 -17.62
CA ASP A 291 -4.94 9.71 -17.32
C ASP A 291 -5.51 8.87 -18.46
N ILE A 292 -6.26 7.83 -18.12
CA ILE A 292 -6.95 6.98 -19.09
C ILE A 292 -8.32 7.56 -19.40
N PRO A 293 -8.59 7.99 -20.66
CA PRO A 293 -9.88 8.56 -21.03
C PRO A 293 -11.05 7.62 -20.69
N GLY A 294 -12.09 8.15 -20.07
CA GLY A 294 -13.30 7.40 -19.69
C GLY A 294 -13.16 6.50 -18.46
N LEU A 295 -11.94 6.27 -17.94
CA LEU A 295 -11.70 5.46 -16.75
C LEU A 295 -11.88 6.29 -15.46
N LYS A 296 -13.12 6.70 -15.19
CA LYS A 296 -13.48 7.58 -14.06
C LYS A 296 -14.56 6.97 -13.20
N THR A 297 -14.46 7.09 -11.87
CA THR A 297 -15.53 6.65 -10.97
C THR A 297 -16.75 7.54 -11.13
N ARG A 298 -17.93 6.95 -11.17
CA ARG A 298 -19.22 7.66 -11.34
C ARG A 298 -20.13 7.50 -10.13
N TRP A 299 -19.58 7.24 -8.94
CA TRP A 299 -20.37 7.07 -7.73
C TRP A 299 -21.26 8.29 -7.45
N GLN A 300 -20.72 9.50 -7.63
CA GLN A 300 -21.45 10.76 -7.44
C GLN A 300 -22.60 10.96 -8.44
N GLU A 301 -22.55 10.34 -9.62
CA GLU A 301 -23.58 10.53 -10.65
C GLU A 301 -24.79 9.59 -10.44
N ASN A 302 -24.60 8.50 -9.69
CA ASN A 302 -25.60 7.43 -9.52
C ASN A 302 -26.42 7.54 -8.23
N THR A 303 -26.16 8.51 -7.37
CA THR A 303 -27.07 8.89 -6.28
C THR A 303 -28.25 9.66 -6.88
N PHE A 304 -29.36 8.95 -7.10
CA PHE A 304 -30.63 9.54 -7.47
C PHE A 304 -31.04 10.60 -6.43
N GLY A 305 -30.92 11.86 -6.80
CA GLY A 305 -31.23 12.99 -5.93
C GLY A 305 -30.22 14.08 -6.19
N ASP A 306 -30.68 15.10 -6.89
CA ASP A 306 -30.00 16.38 -7.06
C ASP A 306 -29.27 16.75 -5.76
N PHE A 307 -27.93 16.74 -5.75
CA PHE A 307 -27.15 17.14 -4.58
C PHE A 307 -27.47 18.59 -4.16
N SER A 308 -28.16 19.36 -5.02
CA SER A 308 -28.77 20.65 -4.69
C SER A 308 -29.78 20.57 -3.53
N LEU A 309 -30.39 19.41 -3.29
CA LEU A 309 -31.33 19.17 -2.17
C LEU A 309 -30.60 18.91 -0.84
N PHE A 310 -29.28 18.71 -0.86
CA PHE A 310 -28.46 18.47 0.34
C PHE A 310 -27.18 19.32 0.36
N PRO A 311 -27.28 20.67 0.33
CA PRO A 311 -26.15 21.59 0.24
C PRO A 311 -25.17 21.54 1.42
N ASN A 312 -25.58 20.91 2.54
CA ASN A 312 -24.77 20.76 3.76
C ASN A 312 -24.29 19.32 4.01
N SER A 313 -24.47 18.40 3.07
CA SER A 313 -23.97 17.03 3.22
C SER A 313 -22.44 17.04 3.08
N LYS A 314 -21.72 16.45 4.05
CA LYS A 314 -20.25 16.27 4.01
C LYS A 314 -19.77 15.47 2.78
N THR A 315 -20.70 14.93 1.99
CA THR A 315 -20.48 14.16 0.76
C THR A 315 -20.25 15.02 -0.49
N SER A 316 -20.58 16.31 -0.50
CA SER A 316 -20.30 17.23 -1.62
C SER A 316 -18.80 17.48 -1.86
N ASN A 317 -17.94 16.99 -0.96
CA ASN A 317 -16.50 17.24 -0.97
C ASN A 317 -15.65 16.07 -1.50
N TYR A 318 -16.25 14.96 -1.92
CA TYR A 318 -15.49 13.82 -2.42
C TYR A 318 -15.33 13.88 -3.94
N SER A 319 -14.14 14.27 -4.39
CA SER A 319 -13.75 14.22 -5.80
C SER A 319 -13.89 12.82 -6.38
N ALA A 320 -14.18 12.72 -7.67
CA ALA A 320 -14.10 11.45 -8.39
C ALA A 320 -12.66 10.94 -8.43
N LEU A 321 -12.48 9.64 -8.66
CA LEU A 321 -11.17 9.07 -8.95
C LEU A 321 -11.03 8.87 -10.46
N GLN A 322 -9.85 9.21 -10.96
CA GLN A 322 -9.44 9.08 -12.35
C GLN A 322 -8.36 8.01 -12.45
N GLY A 323 -8.55 7.03 -13.34
CA GLY A 323 -7.55 6.03 -13.64
C GLY A 323 -6.35 6.65 -14.33
N HIS A 324 -5.16 6.32 -13.85
CA HIS A 324 -3.87 6.88 -14.26
C HIS A 324 -2.85 5.76 -14.47
N ARG A 325 -2.05 5.85 -15.52
CA ARG A 325 -1.00 4.88 -15.81
C ARG A 325 0.30 5.54 -16.19
N ILE A 326 1.39 4.93 -15.77
CA ILE A 326 2.75 5.36 -16.06
C ILE A 326 3.59 4.13 -16.41
N PHE A 327 4.39 4.26 -17.46
CA PHE A 327 5.41 3.32 -17.86
C PHE A 327 6.77 4.00 -17.70
N LEU A 328 7.64 3.40 -16.88
CA LEU A 328 8.98 3.89 -16.57
C LEU A 328 10.01 3.01 -17.27
N LYS A 329 11.02 3.62 -17.89
CA LYS A 329 12.19 2.90 -18.41
C LYS A 329 13.06 2.37 -17.27
N THR A 330 13.07 3.08 -16.15
CA THR A 330 13.78 2.65 -14.95
C THR A 330 13.05 1.49 -14.28
N ILE A 331 13.67 0.32 -14.29
CA ILE A 331 13.25 -0.83 -13.50
C ILE A 331 14.20 -0.96 -12.31
N ALA A 332 13.65 -0.89 -11.10
CA ALA A 332 14.42 -0.83 -9.87
C ALA A 332 14.01 -1.91 -8.88
N MET A 333 14.87 -2.20 -7.91
CA MET A 333 14.67 -3.18 -6.85
C MET A 333 14.20 -2.50 -5.56
N ASP A 334 13.42 -3.20 -4.74
CA ASP A 334 13.00 -2.70 -3.43
C ASP A 334 14.23 -2.36 -2.55
N LEU A 335 14.22 -1.25 -1.82
CA LEU A 335 15.32 -0.87 -0.92
C LEU A 335 15.69 -1.98 0.07
N THR A 336 14.74 -2.84 0.43
CA THR A 336 14.92 -3.98 1.34
C THR A 336 15.88 -5.06 0.84
N THR A 337 16.25 -5.07 -0.44
CA THR A 337 17.18 -6.05 -1.02
C THR A 337 18.65 -5.59 -0.95
N PHE A 338 18.94 -4.49 -0.25
CA PHE A 338 20.31 -4.01 -0.08
C PHE A 338 21.21 -5.10 0.54
N LEU A 339 22.41 -5.28 -0.01
CA LEU A 339 23.37 -6.29 0.49
C LEU A 339 24.41 -5.70 1.46
N LYS A 340 24.60 -4.37 1.41
CA LYS A 340 25.65 -3.67 2.16
C LYS A 340 25.09 -2.40 2.78
N ALA A 341 25.43 -2.13 4.04
CA ALA A 341 25.00 -0.91 4.75
C ALA A 341 25.40 0.37 4.00
N ARG A 342 26.59 0.40 3.38
CA ARG A 342 27.01 1.53 2.53
C ARG A 342 26.02 1.79 1.39
N TRP A 343 25.50 0.75 0.74
CA TRP A 343 24.54 0.92 -0.35
C TRP A 343 23.20 1.45 0.15
N LEU A 344 22.74 1.02 1.33
CA LEU A 344 21.54 1.58 1.96
C LEU A 344 21.69 3.09 2.17
N VAL A 345 22.81 3.52 2.79
CA VAL A 345 23.08 4.94 3.03
C VAL A 345 23.22 5.71 1.72
N THR A 346 23.97 5.17 0.75
CA THR A 346 24.14 5.76 -0.59
C THR A 346 22.82 5.93 -1.33
N CYS A 347 21.94 4.92 -1.34
CA CYS A 347 20.67 4.99 -2.06
C CYS A 347 19.70 5.99 -1.41
N ILE A 348 19.72 6.11 -0.08
CA ILE A 348 18.93 7.13 0.62
C ILE A 348 19.48 8.53 0.33
N ALA A 349 20.81 8.70 0.29
CA ALA A 349 21.44 9.97 -0.09
C ALA A 349 21.07 10.38 -1.52
N ASP A 350 21.15 9.45 -2.47
CA ASP A 350 20.73 9.62 -3.87
C ASP A 350 19.26 10.05 -3.96
N GLY A 351 18.35 9.38 -3.25
CA GLY A 351 16.94 9.75 -3.23
C GLY A 351 16.69 11.15 -2.64
N MET A 352 17.47 11.55 -1.63
CA MET A 352 17.37 12.88 -1.04
C MET A 352 17.97 13.98 -1.92
N GLU A 353 18.98 13.67 -2.74
CA GLU A 353 19.46 14.56 -3.80
C GLU A 353 18.36 14.83 -4.82
N ALA A 354 17.68 13.79 -5.31
CA ALA A 354 16.53 13.93 -6.19
C ALA A 354 15.41 14.80 -5.58
N ALA A 355 15.03 14.54 -4.32
CA ALA A 355 14.02 15.35 -3.62
C ALA A 355 14.46 16.82 -3.47
N GLN A 356 15.74 17.06 -3.16
CA GLN A 356 16.28 18.39 -2.98
C GLN A 356 16.37 19.17 -4.31
N GLU A 357 16.77 18.52 -5.40
CA GLU A 357 16.80 19.13 -6.72
C GLU A 357 15.40 19.43 -7.24
N ALA A 358 14.45 18.50 -7.09
CA ALA A 358 13.04 18.71 -7.41
C ALA A 358 12.48 19.95 -6.68
N PHE A 359 12.80 20.10 -5.40
CA PHE A 359 12.40 21.28 -4.63
C PHE A 359 13.09 22.56 -5.11
N SER A 360 14.41 22.53 -5.33
CA SER A 360 15.19 23.71 -5.71
C SER A 360 14.88 24.22 -7.11
N GLN A 361 14.73 23.31 -8.08
CA GLN A 361 14.62 23.65 -9.50
C GLN A 361 13.16 23.69 -10.00
N ALA A 362 12.30 22.82 -9.46
CA ALA A 362 10.90 22.70 -9.89
C ALA A 362 9.87 23.13 -8.85
N ARG A 363 10.30 23.50 -7.62
CA ARG A 363 9.41 23.81 -6.48
C ARG A 363 8.47 22.66 -6.13
N VAL A 364 8.90 21.42 -6.37
CA VAL A 364 8.15 20.21 -6.05
C VAL A 364 8.61 19.65 -4.71
N LEU A 365 7.70 19.48 -3.75
CA LEU A 365 7.93 18.73 -2.51
C LEU A 365 7.39 17.31 -2.66
N HIS A 366 8.16 16.28 -2.28
CA HIS A 366 7.80 14.89 -2.50
C HIS A 366 6.66 14.43 -1.57
N ARG A 367 6.76 14.74 -0.28
CA ARG A 367 5.75 14.52 0.78
C ARG A 367 5.45 13.08 1.18
N ASP A 368 6.01 12.09 0.49
CA ASP A 368 5.88 10.67 0.84
C ASP A 368 7.21 9.91 0.75
N ILE A 369 8.27 10.43 1.39
CA ILE A 369 9.53 9.70 1.50
C ILE A 369 9.32 8.45 2.37
N SER A 370 9.52 7.27 1.78
CA SER A 370 9.27 5.98 2.43
C SER A 370 10.20 4.89 1.89
N VAL A 371 10.29 3.76 2.60
CA VAL A 371 11.05 2.57 2.14
C VAL A 371 10.59 2.09 0.76
N GLY A 372 9.31 2.26 0.43
CA GLY A 372 8.74 1.80 -0.84
C GLY A 372 8.90 2.76 -2.02
N ASN A 373 9.41 3.97 -1.77
CA ASN A 373 9.53 5.04 -2.77
C ASN A 373 11.00 5.39 -3.09
N ILE A 374 11.95 4.91 -2.28
CA ILE A 374 13.38 4.89 -2.63
C ILE A 374 13.70 3.48 -3.11
N MET A 375 14.20 3.35 -4.33
CA MET A 375 14.49 2.06 -4.97
C MET A 375 15.98 1.96 -5.33
N ILE A 376 16.47 0.75 -5.54
CA ILE A 376 17.86 0.47 -5.92
C ILE A 376 17.94 0.16 -7.42
N ILE A 377 18.79 0.87 -8.14
CA ILE A 377 19.16 0.56 -9.52
C ILE A 377 20.60 0.05 -9.61
N LEU A 378 20.84 -0.71 -10.67
CA LEU A 378 22.15 -1.15 -11.10
C LEU A 378 22.68 -0.24 -12.19
N LYS A 379 23.93 0.22 -12.04
CA LYS A 379 24.70 0.80 -13.13
C LYS A 379 25.75 -0.19 -13.63
N ASP A 380 26.32 0.06 -14.80
CA ASP A 380 27.20 -0.84 -15.58
C ASP A 380 28.45 -1.35 -14.82
N ASN A 381 28.80 -0.75 -13.68
CA ASN A 381 29.96 -1.10 -12.84
C ASN A 381 29.58 -1.81 -11.52
N ASP A 382 28.44 -2.51 -11.47
CA ASP A 382 27.85 -3.07 -10.23
C ASP A 382 27.58 -2.02 -9.14
N GLU A 383 27.58 -0.73 -9.53
CA GLU A 383 27.29 0.36 -8.63
C GLU A 383 25.79 0.36 -8.32
N ARG A 384 25.45 0.23 -7.03
CA ARG A 384 24.07 0.31 -6.55
C ARG A 384 23.76 1.76 -6.20
N ARG A 385 22.80 2.34 -6.91
CA ARG A 385 22.35 3.72 -6.71
C ARG A 385 20.88 3.78 -6.37
N GLY A 386 20.51 4.83 -5.66
CA GLY A 386 19.14 5.15 -5.33
C GLY A 386 18.42 5.83 -6.48
N VAL A 387 17.13 5.55 -6.60
CA VAL A 387 16.20 6.30 -7.44
C VAL A 387 14.94 6.57 -6.64
N LEU A 388 14.47 7.82 -6.68
CA LEU A 388 13.22 8.25 -6.06
C LEU A 388 12.07 8.08 -7.07
N ILE A 389 11.02 7.41 -6.63
CA ILE A 389 9.80 7.13 -7.40
C ILE A 389 8.57 7.62 -6.65
N ASP A 390 7.41 7.52 -7.29
CA ASP A 390 6.10 7.74 -6.67
C ASP A 390 5.83 9.20 -6.28
N TRP A 391 5.75 10.07 -7.31
CA TRP A 391 5.51 11.51 -7.15
C TRP A 391 4.03 11.86 -6.99
N ASP A 392 3.19 10.91 -6.61
CA ASP A 392 1.74 11.05 -6.67
C ASP A 392 1.13 11.81 -5.48
N HIS A 393 1.90 11.96 -4.40
CA HIS A 393 1.59 12.74 -3.21
C HIS A 393 2.30 14.10 -3.19
N CYS A 394 3.06 14.40 -4.23
CA CYS A 394 3.85 15.63 -4.29
C CYS A 394 2.96 16.87 -4.43
N ILE A 395 3.53 18.03 -4.15
CA ILE A 395 2.88 19.32 -4.42
C ILE A 395 3.86 20.27 -5.12
N ILE A 396 3.33 21.01 -6.10
CA ILE A 396 4.03 22.13 -6.72
C ILE A 396 3.71 23.38 -5.90
N LEU A 397 4.71 23.93 -5.22
CA LEU A 397 4.54 25.18 -4.48
C LEU A 397 4.46 26.36 -5.46
N LYS A 398 3.28 26.94 -5.59
CA LYS A 398 3.08 28.21 -6.32
C LYS A 398 3.31 29.38 -5.37
N ASP A 399 4.06 30.38 -5.81
CA ASP A 399 4.27 31.60 -5.04
C ASP A 399 2.91 32.29 -4.80
N LYS A 400 2.47 32.36 -3.54
CA LYS A 400 1.29 33.10 -3.02
C LYS A 400 -0.11 32.45 -3.12
N GLN A 401 -0.26 31.14 -2.96
CA GLN A 401 -1.52 30.63 -2.41
C GLN A 401 -1.37 30.35 -0.92
N SER A 402 -2.32 30.91 -0.15
CA SER A 402 -2.47 30.73 1.29
C SER A 402 -2.39 29.24 1.66
N PRO A 403 -1.89 28.90 2.87
CA PRO A 403 -1.87 27.52 3.36
C PRO A 403 -3.32 27.09 3.65
N SER A 404 -4.10 26.82 2.60
CA SER A 404 -5.42 26.23 2.70
C SER A 404 -5.21 24.80 3.18
N GLN A 405 -5.25 24.60 4.50
CA GLN A 405 -5.38 23.32 5.21
C GLN A 405 -4.87 22.13 4.39
N MET A 406 -3.56 22.10 4.13
CA MET A 406 -2.95 21.01 3.39
C MET A 406 -3.09 19.77 4.25
N LEU A 407 -3.97 18.86 3.83
CA LEU A 407 -4.18 17.59 4.53
C LEU A 407 -2.83 16.90 4.71
N ARG A 408 -2.59 16.41 5.94
CA ARG A 408 -1.44 15.58 6.26
C ARG A 408 -1.41 14.34 5.36
N THR A 409 -0.39 14.25 4.50
CA THR A 409 -0.15 13.11 3.58
C THR A 409 1.19 12.47 3.88
N GLY A 410 1.32 11.20 3.47
CA GLY A 410 2.56 10.44 3.57
C GLY A 410 2.41 9.16 4.40
N THR A 411 3.41 8.31 4.34
CA THR A 411 3.48 7.04 5.05
C THR A 411 3.67 7.28 6.55
N TRP A 412 2.67 6.93 7.38
CA TRP A 412 2.64 7.17 8.84
C TRP A 412 3.97 6.85 9.54
N GLN A 413 4.52 5.67 9.23
CA GLN A 413 5.74 5.15 9.83
C GLN A 413 6.95 6.05 9.62
N PHE A 414 7.05 6.73 8.48
CA PHE A 414 8.20 7.55 8.14
C PHE A 414 7.93 9.05 8.28
N MET A 415 6.67 9.46 8.37
CA MET A 415 6.28 10.85 8.56
C MET A 415 7.01 11.51 9.75
N SER A 416 7.40 12.77 9.60
CA SER A 416 8.08 13.53 10.66
C SER A 416 7.24 13.65 11.93
N ALA A 417 7.89 13.76 13.10
CA ALA A 417 7.18 14.00 14.34
C ALA A 417 6.39 15.31 14.29
N HIS A 418 6.94 16.35 13.66
CA HIS A 418 6.27 17.61 13.39
C HIS A 418 4.90 17.40 12.72
N LEU A 419 4.81 16.64 11.63
CA LEU A 419 3.54 16.39 10.93
C LEU A 419 2.62 15.44 11.70
N LEU A 420 3.16 14.48 12.45
CA LEU A 420 2.37 13.55 13.25
C LEU A 420 1.69 14.21 14.46
N GLN A 421 2.31 15.26 15.02
CA GLN A 421 1.78 16.00 16.17
C GLN A 421 0.74 17.06 15.79
N GLY A 422 0.68 17.51 14.53
CA GLY A 422 -0.26 18.55 14.10
C GLY A 422 -0.81 18.36 12.70
N ILE A 423 -2.13 18.20 12.57
CA ILE A 423 -2.79 17.95 11.27
C ILE A 423 -2.77 19.16 10.32
N ASN A 424 -2.62 20.38 10.87
CA ASN A 424 -2.56 21.62 10.10
C ASN A 424 -1.11 22.07 9.83
N HIS A 425 -0.12 21.28 10.23
CA HIS A 425 1.27 21.61 9.96
C HIS A 425 1.57 21.50 8.47
N SER A 426 2.29 22.48 7.95
CA SER A 426 2.65 22.52 6.54
C SER A 426 3.87 21.64 6.29
N HIS A 427 3.74 20.70 5.36
CA HIS A 427 4.85 19.86 4.93
C HIS A 427 5.95 20.71 4.29
N SER A 428 7.19 20.53 4.73
CA SER A 428 8.38 21.23 4.24
C SER A 428 9.47 20.27 3.76
N ALA A 429 10.49 20.77 3.08
CA ALA A 429 11.65 19.97 2.71
C ALA A 429 12.40 19.39 3.93
N LEU A 430 12.26 19.97 5.13
CA LEU A 430 12.80 19.39 6.36
C LEU A 430 12.05 18.12 6.78
N ASP A 431 10.75 18.04 6.50
CA ASP A 431 9.94 16.85 6.77
C ASP A 431 10.32 15.68 5.87
N ASP A 432 10.62 15.94 4.58
CA ASP A 432 11.16 14.92 3.67
C ASP A 432 12.53 14.40 4.18
N ARG A 433 13.41 15.27 4.68
CA ARG A 433 14.72 14.88 5.28
C ARG A 433 14.55 14.07 6.56
N GLU A 434 13.67 14.49 7.45
CA GLU A 434 13.38 13.74 8.67
C GLU A 434 12.76 12.37 8.34
N SER A 435 11.92 12.31 7.31
CA SER A 435 11.36 11.05 6.83
C SER A 435 12.44 10.10 6.34
N ALA A 436 13.46 10.59 5.63
CA ALA A 436 14.62 9.79 5.24
C ALA A 436 15.46 9.29 6.42
N TYR A 437 15.58 10.07 7.51
CA TYR A 437 16.18 9.59 8.77
C TYR A 437 15.39 8.40 9.33
N TRP A 438 14.06 8.50 9.37
CA TRP A 438 13.20 7.41 9.85
C TRP A 438 13.28 6.17 8.95
N VAL A 439 13.33 6.34 7.62
CA VAL A 439 13.56 5.24 6.67
C VAL A 439 14.90 4.55 6.97
N LEU A 440 15.98 5.31 7.14
CA LEU A 440 17.30 4.77 7.42
C LEU A 440 17.35 4.00 8.74
N LEU A 441 16.77 4.56 9.81
CA LEU A 441 16.71 3.91 11.12
C LEU A 441 15.87 2.64 11.09
N TYR A 442 14.70 2.67 10.43
CA TYR A 442 13.84 1.50 10.27
C TYR A 442 14.56 0.37 9.53
N MET A 443 15.23 0.70 8.43
CA MET A 443 15.98 -0.27 7.64
C MET A 443 17.16 -0.85 8.43
N ALA A 444 17.90 -0.02 9.16
CA ALA A 444 18.99 -0.48 10.01
C ALA A 444 18.50 -1.42 11.13
N LEU A 445 17.45 -1.04 11.86
CA LEU A 445 16.90 -1.86 12.96
C LEU A 445 16.40 -3.22 12.48
N ARG A 446 15.79 -3.28 11.29
CA ARG A 446 15.20 -4.51 10.76
C ARG A 446 16.17 -5.44 10.05
N PHE A 447 17.18 -4.89 9.38
CA PHE A 447 18.00 -5.65 8.44
C PHE A 447 19.50 -5.65 8.79
N LEU A 448 19.94 -4.81 9.73
CA LEU A 448 21.32 -4.82 10.22
C LEU A 448 21.38 -5.35 11.63
N LYS A 449 22.45 -6.11 11.92
CA LYS A 449 22.69 -6.66 13.25
C LYS A 449 22.87 -5.53 14.26
N ASN A 450 22.12 -5.62 15.35
CA ASN A 450 22.10 -4.64 16.42
C ASN A 450 21.99 -5.32 17.80
N SER A 451 22.27 -4.56 18.86
CA SER A 451 22.34 -5.06 20.24
C SER A 451 20.99 -5.34 20.90
N LEU A 452 19.86 -5.00 20.26
CA LEU A 452 18.55 -5.16 20.87
C LEU A 452 18.12 -6.63 20.93
N SER A 453 17.53 -7.02 22.07
CA SER A 453 16.81 -8.28 22.13
C SER A 453 15.60 -8.24 21.19
N PRO A 454 15.11 -9.39 20.69
CA PRO A 454 13.95 -9.44 19.80
C PRO A 454 12.71 -8.74 20.35
N HIS A 455 12.47 -8.89 21.66
CA HIS A 455 11.37 -8.23 22.35
C HIS A 455 11.55 -6.71 22.36
N HIS A 456 12.74 -6.22 22.73
CA HIS A 456 13.02 -4.79 22.72
C HIS A 456 12.97 -4.20 21.31
N LEU A 457 13.52 -4.89 20.30
CA LEU A 457 13.44 -4.48 18.90
C LEU A 457 11.98 -4.32 18.44
N SER A 458 11.12 -5.31 18.74
CA SER A 458 9.70 -5.23 18.40
C SER A 458 9.01 -4.06 19.09
N GLN A 459 9.29 -3.82 20.38
CA GLN A 459 8.73 -2.69 21.12
C GLN A 459 9.22 -1.35 20.56
N THR A 460 10.52 -1.23 20.27
CA THR A 460 11.11 -0.04 19.65
C THR A 460 10.48 0.25 18.30
N ILE A 461 10.28 -0.75 17.45
CA ILE A 461 9.63 -0.58 16.14
C ILE A 461 8.19 -0.09 16.33
N LEU A 462 7.41 -0.74 17.20
CA LEU A 462 6.02 -0.34 17.45
C LEU A 462 5.93 1.09 17.99
N GLN A 463 6.77 1.45 18.95
CA GLN A 463 6.73 2.76 19.61
C GLN A 463 7.15 3.91 18.68
N LEU A 464 8.20 3.70 17.87
CA LEU A 464 8.69 4.73 16.96
C LEU A 464 7.86 4.84 15.68
N PHE A 465 7.45 3.71 15.08
CA PHE A 465 6.92 3.71 13.72
C PHE A 465 5.41 3.47 13.64
N ASP A 466 4.81 2.71 14.56
CA ASP A 466 3.40 2.31 14.44
C ASP A 466 2.48 2.98 15.48
N LYS A 467 3.04 3.55 16.54
CA LYS A 467 2.27 4.19 17.63
C LYS A 467 1.44 5.34 17.10
N SER A 468 0.15 5.30 17.40
CA SER A 468 -0.83 6.32 17.02
C SER A 468 -1.90 6.42 18.11
N PHE A 469 -2.54 7.59 18.19
CA PHE A 469 -3.63 7.89 19.10
C PHE A 469 -4.74 8.54 18.32
N GLU A 470 -5.98 8.22 18.63
CA GLU A 470 -7.16 8.82 17.99
C GLU A 470 -7.78 9.85 18.94
N GLU A 471 -8.01 11.07 18.46
CA GLU A 471 -8.82 12.06 19.17
C GLU A 471 -10.33 11.78 18.99
N ASN A 472 -11.17 12.37 19.83
CA ASN A 472 -12.62 12.19 19.82
C ASN A 472 -13.31 12.51 18.47
N ASP A 473 -12.65 13.24 17.57
CA ASP A 473 -13.16 13.58 16.24
C ASP A 473 -12.70 12.61 15.13
N GLY A 474 -12.00 11.53 15.50
CA GLY A 474 -11.48 10.49 14.62
C GLY A 474 -10.12 10.83 13.99
N ARG A 475 -9.47 11.92 14.41
CA ARG A 475 -8.15 12.29 13.89
C ARG A 475 -7.05 11.52 14.61
N MET A 476 -6.14 10.95 13.82
CA MET A 476 -4.97 10.25 14.35
C MET A 476 -3.82 11.22 14.65
N PHE A 477 -3.12 11.05 15.76
CA PHE A 477 -1.93 11.79 16.18
C PHE A 477 -0.83 10.83 16.64
N GLY A 478 0.41 11.28 16.64
CA GLY A 478 1.55 10.47 17.04
C GLY A 478 2.84 11.26 17.10
N GLY A 479 3.97 10.57 16.98
CA GLY A 479 5.26 11.22 16.84
C GLY A 479 5.88 11.73 18.15
N THR A 480 5.25 11.60 19.32
CA THR A 480 5.85 11.94 20.61
C THR A 480 7.18 11.22 20.81
N THR A 481 7.20 9.88 20.67
CA THR A 481 8.42 9.09 20.81
C THR A 481 9.47 9.43 19.75
N LYS A 482 9.05 9.86 18.56
CA LYS A 482 9.97 10.34 17.51
C LYS A 482 10.61 11.67 17.88
N ALA A 483 9.82 12.63 18.37
CA ALA A 483 10.32 13.91 18.86
C ALA A 483 11.25 13.72 20.06
N ASP A 484 10.85 12.90 21.04
CA ASP A 484 11.66 12.56 22.21
C ASP A 484 13.00 11.94 21.79
N HIS A 485 12.96 11.01 20.82
CA HIS A 485 14.14 10.36 20.24
C HIS A 485 15.06 11.36 19.55
N LEU A 486 14.54 12.40 18.89
CA LEU A 486 15.37 13.44 18.29
C LEU A 486 15.90 14.42 19.36
N GLU A 487 15.10 14.82 20.33
CA GLU A 487 15.46 15.83 21.34
C GLU A 487 16.51 15.33 22.36
N HIS A 488 16.38 14.11 22.87
CA HIS A 488 17.17 13.66 24.02
C HIS A 488 18.40 12.86 23.61
N ASN A 489 19.59 13.18 24.16
CA ASN A 489 20.87 12.54 23.80
C ASN A 489 21.08 11.09 24.35
N THR A 490 19.99 10.38 24.69
CA THR A 490 20.00 8.97 25.13
C THR A 490 19.70 7.98 23.99
N ARG A 491 19.41 8.50 22.79
CA ARG A 491 19.00 7.90 21.50
C ARG A 491 19.55 6.51 21.14
N PHE A 492 20.82 6.27 21.45
CA PHE A 492 21.57 5.06 21.08
C PHE A 492 22.40 4.49 22.24
N ARG A 493 22.15 4.91 23.49
CA ARG A 493 22.84 4.29 24.63
C ARG A 493 22.65 2.77 24.65
N ASP A 494 21.47 2.31 24.25
CA ASP A 494 21.10 0.89 24.28
C ASP A 494 21.08 0.22 22.89
N ILE A 495 21.27 0.99 21.80
CA ILE A 495 21.25 0.50 20.41
C ILE A 495 22.64 0.67 19.80
N GLN A 496 23.38 -0.42 19.73
CA GLN A 496 24.64 -0.53 19.02
C GLN A 496 24.43 -1.33 17.74
N PHE A 497 25.11 -0.91 16.66
CA PHE A 497 25.20 -1.67 15.42
C PHE A 497 26.62 -2.24 15.29
N ASP A 498 26.75 -3.39 14.62
CA ASP A 498 28.06 -3.98 14.30
C ASP A 498 28.94 -3.07 13.42
N ILE A 499 28.36 -2.01 12.85
CA ILE A 499 29.02 -0.99 12.04
C ILE A 499 28.99 0.33 12.84
N PRO A 500 30.05 0.66 13.61
CA PRO A 500 30.06 1.83 14.50
C PRO A 500 29.79 3.16 13.78
N GLN A 501 30.22 3.27 12.52
CA GLN A 501 30.00 4.46 11.68
C GLN A 501 28.51 4.78 11.50
N LEU A 502 27.62 3.78 11.59
CA LEU A 502 26.18 4.03 11.55
C LEU A 502 25.68 4.74 12.80
N VAL A 503 26.21 4.38 13.98
CA VAL A 503 25.85 5.02 15.25
C VAL A 503 26.29 6.48 15.24
N ASP A 504 27.51 6.76 14.79
CA ASP A 504 28.03 8.13 14.65
C ASP A 504 27.16 8.96 13.70
N MET A 505 26.81 8.39 12.55
CA MET A 505 25.92 9.02 11.56
C MET A 505 24.55 9.31 12.14
N PHE A 506 23.91 8.34 12.80
CA PHE A 506 22.60 8.54 13.39
C PHE A 506 22.61 9.58 14.49
N ASN A 507 23.67 9.64 15.31
CA ASN A 507 23.85 10.67 16.32
C ASN A 507 24.00 12.06 15.69
N GLU A 508 24.85 12.20 14.66
CA GLU A 508 25.03 13.46 13.93
C GLU A 508 23.71 13.92 13.31
N LEU A 509 23.02 13.08 12.55
CA LEU A 509 21.73 13.41 11.93
C LEU A 509 20.65 13.77 12.97
N ALA A 510 20.55 13.01 14.06
CA ALA A 510 19.54 13.26 15.10
C ALA A 510 19.82 14.56 15.87
N ASN A 511 21.09 14.86 16.16
CA ASN A 511 21.49 16.13 16.78
C ASN A 511 21.04 17.32 15.93
N GLU A 512 21.25 17.27 14.61
CA GLU A 512 20.85 18.37 13.73
C GLU A 512 19.32 18.47 13.60
N LEU A 513 18.62 17.34 13.46
CA LEU A 513 17.15 17.32 13.43
C LEU A 513 16.51 17.77 14.75
N SER A 514 17.18 17.56 15.89
CA SER A 514 16.69 17.95 17.21
C SER A 514 16.40 19.45 17.30
N ALA A 515 17.11 20.27 16.52
CA ALA A 515 16.92 21.71 16.45
C ALA A 515 15.46 22.10 16.14
N ARG A 516 14.75 21.27 15.36
CA ARG A 516 13.33 21.48 15.01
C ARG A 516 12.38 21.39 16.20
N TYR A 517 12.79 20.72 17.27
CA TYR A 517 11.98 20.41 18.43
C TYR A 517 12.42 21.18 19.69
N LEU A 518 13.47 21.99 19.59
CA LEU A 518 13.88 22.88 20.67
C LEU A 518 12.80 23.94 20.92
N SER A 519 12.49 24.16 22.19
CA SER A 519 11.64 25.29 22.58
C SER A 519 12.32 26.61 22.21
N PRO A 520 11.57 27.60 21.67
CA PRO A 520 12.11 28.93 21.44
C PRO A 520 12.70 29.54 22.73
N PRO A 521 13.79 30.31 22.65
CA PRO A 521 14.39 30.93 23.82
C PRO A 521 13.40 31.88 24.50
N SER A 522 13.41 31.92 25.82
CA SER A 522 12.60 32.89 26.58
C SER A 522 13.12 34.31 26.39
N GLU A 523 12.33 35.34 26.70
CA GLU A 523 12.81 36.73 26.68
C GLU A 523 14.04 36.95 27.57
N SER A 524 14.12 36.23 28.70
CA SER A 524 15.32 36.23 29.55
C SER A 524 16.55 35.65 28.85
N ASP A 525 16.39 34.58 28.07
CA ASP A 525 17.49 33.98 27.30
C ASP A 525 17.96 34.91 26.18
N LEU A 526 17.03 35.61 25.54
CA LEU A 526 17.32 36.60 24.51
C LEU A 526 18.07 37.80 25.09
N GLU A 527 17.67 38.30 26.27
CA GLU A 527 18.35 39.41 26.92
C GLU A 527 19.78 39.05 27.34
N LEU A 528 19.97 37.87 27.94
CA LEU A 528 21.30 37.34 28.24
C LEU A 528 22.16 37.25 26.98
N HIS A 529 21.59 36.77 25.87
CA HIS A 529 22.29 36.67 24.59
C HIS A 529 22.68 38.04 24.02
N ARG A 530 21.79 39.04 24.10
CA ARG A 530 22.10 40.42 23.70
C ARG A 530 23.24 41.02 24.51
N LEU A 531 23.28 40.76 25.83
CA LEU A 531 24.37 41.22 26.70
C LEU A 531 25.70 40.56 26.34
N VAL A 532 25.70 39.25 26.04
CA VAL A 532 26.89 38.51 25.59
C VAL A 532 27.40 39.02 24.24
N ILE A 533 26.52 39.28 23.28
CA ILE A 533 26.89 39.88 21.98
C ILE A 533 27.50 41.28 22.18
N LYS A 534 26.90 42.11 23.05
CA LYS A 534 27.41 43.45 23.37
C LYS A 534 28.76 43.42 24.10
N GLY A 535 29.06 42.34 24.82
CA GLY A 535 30.35 42.14 25.49
C GLY A 535 31.48 41.69 24.57
N GLU A 536 31.20 41.48 23.27
CA GLU A 536 32.16 41.10 22.22
C GLU A 536 32.97 39.82 22.50
N ASP A 537 32.55 38.93 23.40
CA ASP A 537 33.19 37.63 23.60
C ASP A 537 32.64 36.59 22.61
N PRO A 538 33.37 36.26 21.53
CA PRO A 538 32.86 35.37 20.49
C PRO A 538 32.72 33.93 20.97
N GLN A 539 33.43 33.55 22.05
CA GLN A 539 33.37 32.20 22.60
C GLN A 539 32.08 31.93 23.38
N LEU A 540 31.42 32.99 23.90
CA LEU A 540 30.21 32.87 24.71
C LEU A 540 28.90 32.95 23.91
N ILE A 541 28.93 33.52 22.70
CA ILE A 541 27.73 33.74 21.86
C ILE A 541 26.97 32.43 21.66
N ASN A 542 27.66 31.35 21.28
CA ASN A 542 27.05 30.04 20.98
C ASN A 542 26.80 29.17 22.23
N VAL A 543 27.11 29.66 23.43
CA VAL A 543 26.96 28.88 24.68
C VAL A 543 25.65 29.22 25.40
N THR A 544 25.15 30.45 25.18
CA THR A 544 23.83 30.88 25.67
C THR A 544 22.69 30.03 25.08
N PRO A 545 21.55 29.84 25.78
CA PRO A 545 20.41 29.10 25.25
C PRO A 545 19.90 29.64 23.90
N ALA A 546 19.81 30.97 23.76
CA ALA A 546 19.42 31.58 22.50
C ALA A 546 20.46 31.40 21.40
N GLY A 547 21.75 31.54 21.70
CA GLY A 547 22.82 31.29 20.73
C GLY A 547 22.87 29.85 20.25
N LYS A 548 22.68 28.87 21.15
CA LYS A 548 22.54 27.45 20.79
C LYS A 548 21.33 27.22 19.88
N TYR A 549 20.19 27.81 20.24
CA TYR A 549 18.97 27.72 19.43
C TYR A 549 19.19 28.28 18.02
N TYR A 550 19.76 29.49 17.90
CA TYR A 550 19.99 30.13 16.60
C TYR A 550 21.06 29.42 15.78
N ALA A 551 22.16 28.97 16.38
CA ALA A 551 23.19 28.20 15.70
C ALA A 551 22.63 26.88 15.13
N ALA A 552 21.81 26.16 15.92
CA ALA A 552 21.18 24.92 15.48
C ALA A 552 20.18 25.16 14.32
N HIS A 553 19.41 26.25 14.36
CA HIS A 553 18.50 26.64 13.27
C HIS A 553 19.23 27.15 12.02
N GLN A 554 20.39 27.80 12.19
CA GLN A 554 21.23 28.21 11.06
C GLN A 554 21.78 27.00 10.31
N TYR A 555 22.14 25.93 11.00
CA TYR A 555 22.60 24.71 10.34
C TYR A 555 21.50 24.07 9.46
N LEU A 556 20.26 24.04 9.97
CA LEU A 556 19.10 23.57 9.20
C LEU A 556 18.82 24.39 7.92
N SER A 557 19.40 25.59 7.80
CA SER A 557 19.26 26.43 6.60
C SER A 557 20.12 25.97 5.41
N ASP A 558 21.20 25.19 5.64
CA ASP A 558 21.96 24.58 4.55
C ASP A 558 21.13 23.46 3.90
N LYS A 559 20.65 23.71 2.68
CA LYS A 559 19.78 22.75 1.98
C LYS A 559 20.43 21.37 1.77
N MET A 560 21.76 21.29 1.78
CA MET A 560 22.52 20.07 1.49
C MET A 560 23.09 19.38 2.73
N TRP A 561 22.92 19.92 3.94
CA TRP A 561 23.57 19.37 5.15
C TRP A 561 23.30 17.87 5.33
N PHE A 562 22.04 17.46 5.16
CA PHE A 562 21.60 16.07 5.37
C PHE A 562 22.28 15.12 4.39
N ILE A 563 22.31 15.50 3.11
CA ILE A 563 22.96 14.75 2.04
C ILE A 563 24.47 14.66 2.30
N LYS A 564 25.12 15.79 2.62
CA LYS A 564 26.56 15.84 2.93
C LYS A 564 26.90 14.91 4.09
N THR A 565 26.10 14.89 5.15
CA THR A 565 26.30 13.99 6.30
C THR A 565 26.15 12.53 5.90
N LEU A 566 25.13 12.16 5.13
CA LEU A 566 24.99 10.78 4.63
C LEU A 566 26.19 10.36 3.77
N ARG A 567 26.64 11.21 2.84
CA ARG A 567 27.79 10.92 1.96
C ARG A 567 29.09 10.76 2.76
N LYS A 568 29.37 11.69 3.66
CA LYS A 568 30.52 11.67 4.59
C LYS A 568 30.60 10.35 5.36
N HIS A 569 29.47 9.83 5.83
CA HIS A 569 29.44 8.57 6.59
C HIS A 569 29.43 7.34 5.68
N ALA A 570 28.76 7.38 4.53
CA ALA A 570 28.78 6.30 3.55
C ALA A 570 30.20 5.95 3.09
N GLU A 571 31.06 6.94 2.89
CA GLU A 571 32.47 6.73 2.51
C GLU A 571 33.28 6.00 3.58
N LYS A 572 32.96 6.22 4.85
CA LYS A 572 33.63 5.59 6.00
C LYS A 572 33.13 4.17 6.28
N ILE A 573 31.97 3.79 5.75
CA ILE A 573 31.46 2.42 5.87
C ILE A 573 32.28 1.54 4.91
N PRO A 574 33.01 0.54 5.43
CA PRO A 574 33.86 -0.28 4.60
C PRO A 574 33.03 -1.05 3.56
N LEU A 575 33.50 -1.01 2.30
CA LEU A 575 33.11 -2.04 1.33
C LEU A 575 33.94 -3.28 1.68
N PRO A 576 33.35 -4.49 1.75
CA PRO A 576 34.16 -5.69 1.89
C PRO A 576 35.16 -5.74 0.73
N SER A 577 36.42 -6.03 1.04
CA SER A 577 37.47 -6.21 0.03
C SER A 577 36.99 -7.20 -1.04
N PRO A 578 37.31 -6.99 -2.33
CA PRO A 578 37.07 -8.01 -3.34
C PRO A 578 37.88 -9.23 -2.93
N GLN A 579 37.21 -10.27 -2.41
CA GLN A 579 37.90 -11.52 -2.16
C GLN A 579 38.30 -12.09 -3.51
N THR A 580 39.57 -12.43 -3.65
CA THR A 580 40.05 -13.36 -4.67
C THR A 580 39.13 -14.57 -4.66
N SER A 581 38.71 -14.99 -5.86
CA SER A 581 37.82 -16.13 -6.09
C SER A 581 38.16 -17.28 -5.14
N PRO A 582 37.22 -17.81 -4.34
CA PRO A 582 37.49 -18.99 -3.56
C PRO A 582 37.76 -20.13 -4.53
N SER A 583 38.96 -20.73 -4.42
CA SER A 583 39.18 -22.08 -4.92
C SER A 583 38.12 -22.99 -4.32
N ASN A 584 37.61 -23.90 -5.15
CA ASN A 584 36.59 -24.90 -4.88
C ASN A 584 36.41 -25.27 -3.39
N GLY A 585 35.17 -25.15 -2.90
CA GLY A 585 34.65 -26.10 -1.90
C GLY A 585 34.48 -25.63 -0.45
N SER A 586 34.58 -24.34 -0.10
CA SER A 586 34.14 -23.90 1.24
C SER A 586 33.19 -22.70 1.19
N LYS A 587 31.90 -22.97 1.39
CA LYS A 587 30.88 -21.96 1.67
C LYS A 587 31.19 -21.32 3.01
N ARG A 588 31.76 -20.10 3.02
CA ARG A 588 31.71 -19.24 4.21
C ARG A 588 30.45 -18.39 4.13
N THR A 589 29.39 -18.88 4.77
CA THR A 589 28.17 -18.15 5.08
C THR A 589 28.48 -17.11 6.17
N TYR A 590 28.30 -15.83 5.89
CA TYR A 590 28.07 -14.85 6.95
C TYR A 590 26.66 -15.13 7.47
N ASP A 591 26.57 -15.65 8.69
CA ASP A 591 25.33 -16.09 9.32
C ASP A 591 24.53 -14.86 9.80
N TYR A 592 23.83 -14.20 8.88
CA TYR A 592 22.76 -13.27 9.23
C TYR A 592 21.52 -14.10 9.54
N HIS A 593 21.43 -14.62 10.78
CA HIS A 593 20.27 -15.35 11.25
C HIS A 593 18.98 -14.55 11.07
N HIS A 594 18.15 -14.99 10.12
CA HIS A 594 16.73 -14.64 10.02
C HIS A 594 15.95 -15.43 11.05
N ASN A 595 15.61 -14.79 12.17
CA ASN A 595 14.40 -15.11 12.92
C ASN A 595 13.62 -13.80 13.06
N TYR A 596 12.31 -13.90 13.29
CA TYR A 596 11.33 -12.80 13.37
C TYR A 596 10.60 -12.48 12.06
N THR A 597 9.68 -13.40 11.72
CA THR A 597 8.47 -13.06 10.97
C THR A 597 7.58 -12.20 11.88
N ILE A 598 7.73 -10.88 11.81
CA ILE A 598 6.67 -9.95 12.25
C ILE A 598 5.83 -9.66 11.00
N ASN A 599 4.54 -9.97 11.08
CA ASN A 599 3.57 -9.73 10.01
C ASN A 599 3.78 -8.34 9.42
N ASN A 600 4.08 -8.28 8.12
CA ASN A 600 4.30 -7.04 7.38
C ASN A 600 2.95 -6.42 7.02
N PRO A 601 2.47 -5.34 7.68
CA PRO A 601 1.26 -4.64 7.27
C PRO A 601 1.58 -3.51 6.28
N ALA A 602 2.86 -3.34 5.90
CA ALA A 602 3.40 -2.10 5.32
C ALA A 602 3.09 -1.86 3.83
N ARG A 603 2.01 -2.42 3.29
CA ARG A 603 1.47 -2.00 1.99
C ARG A 603 -0.05 -1.95 2.11
N GLY A 604 -0.61 -0.81 2.53
CA GLY A 604 -2.06 -0.63 2.48
C GLY A 604 -2.67 0.49 3.31
N ARG A 605 -2.02 1.01 4.36
CA ARG A 605 -2.57 2.16 5.11
C ARG A 605 -1.98 3.48 4.62
N GLY A 606 -2.28 3.81 3.36
CA GLY A 606 -2.35 5.22 2.97
C GLY A 606 -3.57 5.82 3.65
N VAL A 607 -3.36 6.84 4.48
CA VAL A 607 -4.40 7.53 5.24
C VAL A 607 -5.36 8.20 4.26
N ALA A 608 -6.40 7.50 3.84
CA ALA A 608 -7.67 8.11 3.48
C ALA A 608 -8.41 8.35 4.79
N SER A 609 -8.80 9.60 5.03
CA SER A 609 -9.61 9.98 6.18
C SER A 609 -10.98 9.29 6.13
N GLU A 610 -11.12 8.16 6.80
CA GLU A 610 -12.41 7.53 7.09
C GLU A 610 -12.60 7.50 8.60
N ARG A 611 -13.59 8.30 9.07
CA ARG A 611 -13.97 8.38 10.48
C ARG A 611 -14.49 7.03 10.95
N HIS A 612 -13.73 6.34 11.78
CA HIS A 612 -14.27 5.25 12.59
C HIS A 612 -14.90 5.87 13.83
N TYR A 613 -16.22 5.74 13.96
CA TYR A 613 -16.90 5.97 15.25
C TYR A 613 -16.91 4.63 15.97
N GLN A 614 -16.12 4.49 17.05
CA GLN A 614 -16.39 3.49 18.08
C GLN A 614 -16.39 4.15 19.45
N SER A 615 -17.56 4.12 20.08
CA SER A 615 -17.79 4.59 21.44
C SER A 615 -17.24 3.59 22.47
N ALA A 616 -16.52 4.12 23.46
CA ALA A 616 -16.19 3.52 24.76
C ALA A 616 -17.44 2.91 25.43
N ASN A 617 -17.42 1.95 26.37
CA ASN A 617 -16.45 1.46 27.35
C ASN A 617 -17.03 0.14 27.93
N SER A 618 -16.20 -0.85 28.30
CA SER A 618 -16.13 -1.40 29.67
C SER A 618 -15.37 -2.74 29.74
N THR A 619 -14.42 -2.76 30.67
CA THR A 619 -13.61 -3.86 31.21
C THR A 619 -14.36 -5.16 31.58
N SER A 620 -13.79 -6.32 31.25
CA SER A 620 -13.35 -7.33 32.25
C SER A 620 -12.82 -8.62 31.59
N ARG A 621 -11.69 -9.10 32.11
CA ARG A 621 -11.19 -10.51 32.21
C ARG A 621 -11.84 -11.57 31.31
N LEU A 622 -11.01 -12.36 30.63
CA LEU A 622 -10.98 -13.83 30.81
C LEU A 622 -9.74 -14.43 30.11
N ASP A 623 -8.90 -15.04 30.94
CA ASP A 623 -7.88 -16.01 30.55
C ASP A 623 -8.52 -17.28 29.97
N GLY A 624 -7.80 -17.90 29.04
CA GLY A 624 -7.74 -19.35 28.86
C GLY A 624 -8.97 -20.04 28.28
N LEU A 625 -8.82 -20.53 27.04
CA LEU A 625 -8.82 -21.98 26.76
C LEU A 625 -8.63 -22.22 25.26
N ALA A 626 -7.50 -22.84 24.95
CA ALA A 626 -7.22 -23.47 23.68
C ALA A 626 -7.92 -24.84 23.60
N GLY A 627 -8.42 -25.19 22.42
CA GLY A 627 -8.98 -26.50 22.08
C GLY A 627 -10.26 -26.29 21.28
N GLY A 628 -10.40 -26.72 20.03
CA GLY A 628 -9.67 -27.69 19.25
C GLY A 628 -10.70 -28.44 18.43
N LEU A 629 -10.87 -28.11 17.15
CA LEU A 629 -11.71 -28.88 16.24
C LEU A 629 -11.08 -28.86 14.84
N ARG A 630 -10.42 -29.96 14.47
CA ARG A 630 -10.25 -30.36 13.07
C ARG A 630 -11.31 -31.39 12.71
N PRO A 631 -11.83 -31.37 11.48
CA PRO A 631 -12.76 -32.36 10.97
C PRO A 631 -12.01 -33.60 10.44
N LEU A 632 -12.54 -34.79 10.69
CA LEU A 632 -12.12 -36.03 10.05
C LEU A 632 -13.12 -36.42 8.97
N SER A 633 -12.69 -36.29 7.72
CA SER A 633 -13.23 -36.93 6.54
C SER A 633 -12.94 -38.43 6.58
N GLY A 634 -13.95 -39.25 6.32
CA GLY A 634 -13.77 -40.68 6.09
C GLY A 634 -13.19 -41.00 4.72
N THR A 635 -12.51 -42.15 4.63
CA THR A 635 -12.69 -43.16 3.57
C THR A 635 -11.88 -44.42 3.89
N SER A 636 -12.60 -45.55 3.95
CA SER A 636 -12.29 -46.84 3.33
C SER A 636 -10.87 -47.40 3.38
N LEU A 637 -10.71 -48.56 4.03
CA LEU A 637 -9.88 -49.67 3.53
C LEU A 637 -10.44 -51.03 3.99
N LYS A 638 -10.46 -51.97 3.04
CA LYS A 638 -10.98 -53.35 3.09
C LYS A 638 -10.07 -54.35 3.83
N ARG A 639 -10.64 -55.54 4.05
CA ARG A 639 -10.13 -56.85 4.57
C ARG A 639 -10.45 -57.02 6.05
N GLY A 640 -11.18 -58.03 6.53
CA GLY A 640 -11.59 -59.32 5.99
C GLY A 640 -11.37 -60.36 7.09
N VAL A 641 -12.23 -61.38 7.15
CA VAL A 641 -12.11 -62.66 7.90
C VAL A 641 -12.87 -62.75 9.25
N ASP A 642 -13.95 -63.55 9.17
CA ASP A 642 -14.51 -64.57 10.06
C ASP A 642 -14.93 -64.21 11.51
N ASP A 643 -16.22 -64.31 11.85
CA ASP A 643 -16.89 -65.56 12.23
C ASP A 643 -18.37 -65.29 12.63
N GLU A 644 -19.26 -66.13 12.11
CA GLU A 644 -20.67 -66.34 12.52
C GLU A 644 -20.72 -67.30 13.74
N PRO A 645 -21.88 -67.73 14.30
CA PRO A 645 -23.25 -67.20 14.23
C PRO A 645 -23.99 -67.22 15.61
N GLY A 646 -25.26 -66.79 15.58
CA GLY A 646 -26.31 -67.24 16.50
C GLY A 646 -27.05 -66.08 17.14
N ASP A 647 -28.36 -66.09 17.32
CA ASP A 647 -29.45 -67.00 16.98
C ASP A 647 -30.73 -66.25 17.39
N ASP A 648 -31.86 -66.54 16.74
CA ASP A 648 -33.25 -66.24 17.15
C ASP A 648 -33.63 -64.80 17.60
N GLY A 649 -34.71 -64.18 17.16
CA GLY A 649 -36.00 -64.69 16.67
C GLY A 649 -37.05 -63.64 17.05
N GLU A 650 -38.16 -63.63 16.30
CA GLU A 650 -39.48 -63.08 16.71
C GLU A 650 -39.57 -61.57 17.06
N ARG A 651 -40.32 -60.70 16.38
CA ARG A 651 -41.72 -60.68 15.91
C ARG A 651 -42.37 -59.40 16.49
N LYS A 652 -43.20 -58.80 15.62
CA LYS A 652 -44.33 -57.87 15.88
C LYS A 652 -43.96 -56.42 16.23
N ARG A 653 -44.28 -55.44 15.37
CA ARG A 653 -45.59 -54.88 14.94
C ARG A 653 -46.29 -54.01 15.99
N MET A 654 -46.79 -52.90 15.45
CA MET A 654 -47.84 -51.98 15.91
C MET A 654 -47.35 -50.81 16.77
N GLU A 655 -47.38 -49.60 16.18
CA GLU A 655 -48.47 -48.59 16.27
C GLU A 655 -48.27 -47.74 17.52
N LYS A 656 -48.53 -46.44 17.60
CA LYS A 656 -49.05 -45.35 16.76
C LYS A 656 -48.91 -44.12 17.68
N ALA A 657 -48.74 -42.93 17.10
CA ALA A 657 -49.09 -41.63 17.68
C ALA A 657 -48.32 -41.23 18.96
N SER A 658 -47.78 -40.02 19.08
CA SER A 658 -48.24 -38.72 18.59
C SER A 658 -47.06 -37.83 18.22
#